data_AF-A0A9P0CG24-F1
#
_entry.id   AF-A0A9P0CG24-F1
#
_cell.length_a   1.000
_cell.length_b   1.000
_cell.length_c   1.000
_cell.angle_alpha   90.00
_cell.angle_beta   90.00
_cell.angle_gamma   90.00
#
_symmetry.space_group_name_H-M   'P 1'
#
loop_
_entity.id
_entity.type
_entity.pdbx_description
1 polymer ?
#
loop_
_entity_poly.entity_id
_entity_poly.type
_entity_poly.pdbx_seq_one_letter_code
_entity_poly.pdbx_strand_id
1 'polypeptide(L)'
;MKKKLQFNKQFQRLDKLKKMQNKSQIPHTKICLTVFIICCLILTLFYYDEDLLSTAIPYATVITWDVRNQSATNSTPNNALVDELNNINLNTSHSTTINFTSSTITTIITNSGSSTKANNIEKSVPLLDKVITTTQAYTFTTLPPAAIQNIRNTTLIHKEWQSQQDPQELNLNDNTQSGPSTSKKRRFVEKEDPIPNLRICKEICDTIVVQVNERFSFTTHLTIASLFDSEKFKDYRDAYADYLVSSSKCKIPSYHPFNKEAKKFYKKQKYKSCTSKKLLTYVTVNDNTATLFVEESRVPSYSSSGVTCCYSNVTRVLYEKDPDSKIKLSPCKYFVKKTTIYKYPVYVKCLNVINRRQVYENVHASVLFDENVEKKLNNFDNTTNTFSVLFIGIDSISRLNFIRSLPNTYQFVEENGWLPLKGYNKMDDNTFPNVMAILTGYNQSRAYSICNPRALGKLDKCPIIWYDFRNLGYVTGYAEDEGSINTFNYRKKGFSEPPVDYYYRPYILATERLTKVHKDGMTYCTGPETAGERVMNLAKDFAVTFKNYPNFGFFWMNSFSHNEVNSPSGMDNNIRKFLEDITKKNVTKNTIVIFISDHGMRFGPIRKTLTGWLEERLPFIYVSFPDWFKERYQKEYENFKINSHRLTSPYDLHMTLKHILVLSGRNFTVTKSDACPTCKSLFEEADSDRSCADAGIEQHWCTCSGFKDVTLSFEVRNKLSKFMLNTIHDIIRSKNSDHRCAKYLVGKILGTRISQGSSNNITYILFHLETKPNAVFESTISFVGDITTSNFSISGDISRLDSYNEHSKCVSDAYLRKYCYCRSTGERI
;
A
#
# COMPACT_ATOMS: atom_id res chain seq x y z
N MET A 1 -13.20 16.12 3.31
CA MET A 1 -14.39 16.98 3.53
C MET A 1 -15.67 16.42 2.88
N LYS A 2 -15.69 16.01 1.60
CA LYS A 2 -16.89 15.43 0.94
C LYS A 2 -17.55 14.24 1.68
N LYS A 3 -16.78 13.32 2.27
CA LYS A 3 -17.34 12.24 3.14
C LYS A 3 -18.15 12.75 4.34
N LYS A 4 -17.80 13.91 4.92
CA LYS A 4 -18.56 14.55 6.03
C LYS A 4 -19.89 15.16 5.53
N LEU A 5 -19.93 15.61 4.28
CA LEU A 5 -21.16 16.10 3.62
C LEU A 5 -22.13 14.95 3.29
N GLN A 6 -21.59 13.78 2.93
CA GLN A 6 -22.35 12.56 2.67
C GLN A 6 -22.97 11.98 3.95
N PHE A 7 -22.22 12.02 5.06
CA PHE A 7 -22.69 11.65 6.40
C PHE A 7 -23.84 12.55 6.89
N ASN A 8 -23.74 13.88 6.70
CA ASN A 8 -24.84 14.81 7.03
C ASN A 8 -26.10 14.56 6.18
N LYS A 9 -25.96 14.18 4.90
CA LYS A 9 -27.11 13.78 4.06
C LYS A 9 -27.76 12.46 4.51
N GLN A 10 -26.99 11.52 5.09
CA GLN A 10 -27.54 10.32 5.73
C GLN A 10 -28.25 10.64 7.05
N PHE A 11 -27.70 11.52 7.88
CA PHE A 11 -28.38 11.96 9.11
C PHE A 11 -29.69 12.72 8.84
N GLN A 12 -29.74 13.56 7.80
CA GLN A 12 -31.00 14.20 7.37
C GLN A 12 -32.04 13.19 6.82
N ARG A 13 -31.61 12.04 6.29
CA ARG A 13 -32.51 10.92 5.95
C ARG A 13 -33.00 10.19 7.20
N LEU A 14 -32.15 10.01 8.22
CA LEU A 14 -32.50 9.44 9.54
C LEU A 14 -33.57 10.27 10.27
N ASP A 15 -33.50 11.60 10.24
CA ASP A 15 -34.55 12.46 10.81
C ASP A 15 -35.87 12.41 10.01
N LYS A 16 -35.80 12.20 8.69
CA LYS A 16 -36.99 11.93 7.86
C LYS A 16 -37.63 10.58 8.24
N LEU A 17 -36.81 9.54 8.48
CA LEU A 17 -37.27 8.21 8.91
C LEU A 17 -37.86 8.24 10.33
N LYS A 18 -37.24 8.95 11.29
CA LYS A 18 -37.82 9.18 12.63
C LYS A 18 -39.17 9.91 12.58
N LYS A 19 -39.32 10.89 11.68
CA LYS A 19 -40.62 11.57 11.47
C LYS A 19 -41.67 10.67 10.79
N MET A 20 -41.26 9.65 10.03
CA MET A 20 -42.16 8.61 9.50
C MET A 20 -42.52 7.56 10.57
N GLN A 21 -41.62 7.25 11.51
CA GLN A 21 -41.86 6.34 12.63
C GLN A 21 -43.04 6.79 13.51
N ASN A 22 -43.23 8.10 13.71
CA ASN A 22 -44.38 8.67 14.43
C ASN A 22 -45.70 8.64 13.65
N LYS A 23 -45.73 8.08 12.42
CA LYS A 23 -46.95 7.95 11.60
C LYS A 23 -47.18 6.52 11.05
N SER A 24 -46.34 5.55 11.37
CA SER A 24 -46.47 4.15 10.94
C SER A 24 -46.96 3.25 12.09
N GLN A 25 -48.08 2.57 11.90
CA GLN A 25 -48.61 1.58 12.86
C GLN A 25 -48.04 0.15 12.66
N ILE A 26 -47.11 -0.08 11.72
CA ILE A 26 -46.67 -1.44 11.35
C ILE A 26 -45.46 -1.91 12.20
N PRO A 27 -45.54 -3.05 12.92
CA PRO A 27 -44.47 -3.54 13.81
C PRO A 27 -43.12 -3.82 13.13
N HIS A 28 -43.14 -4.42 11.92
CA HIS A 28 -41.92 -4.79 11.18
C HIS A 28 -40.94 -3.62 11.00
N THR A 29 -41.44 -2.41 10.76
CA THR A 29 -40.60 -1.20 10.57
C THR A 29 -39.76 -0.85 11.80
N LYS A 30 -40.23 -1.18 13.01
CA LYS A 30 -39.47 -0.95 14.25
C LYS A 30 -38.37 -1.99 14.43
N ILE A 31 -38.68 -3.26 14.16
CA ILE A 31 -37.71 -4.37 14.24
C ILE A 31 -36.57 -4.15 13.24
N CYS A 32 -36.89 -3.84 11.97
CA CYS A 32 -35.87 -3.58 10.95
C CYS A 32 -35.02 -2.33 11.25
N LEU A 33 -35.58 -1.29 11.88
CA LEU A 33 -34.79 -0.12 12.28
C LEU A 33 -33.82 -0.45 13.42
N THR A 34 -34.22 -1.26 14.40
CA THR A 34 -33.35 -1.74 15.48
C THR A 34 -32.24 -2.64 14.92
N VAL A 35 -32.56 -3.59 14.05
CA VAL A 35 -31.56 -4.44 13.37
C VAL A 35 -30.62 -3.60 12.49
N PHE A 36 -31.12 -2.61 11.76
CA PHE A 36 -30.30 -1.70 10.95
C PHE A 36 -29.35 -0.85 11.83
N ILE A 37 -29.84 -0.31 12.95
CA ILE A 37 -29.01 0.45 13.90
C ILE A 37 -27.94 -0.45 14.54
N ILE A 38 -28.28 -1.68 14.91
CA ILE A 38 -27.33 -2.67 15.44
C ILE A 38 -26.31 -3.06 14.36
N CYS A 39 -26.73 -3.33 13.13
CA CYS A 39 -25.82 -3.64 12.02
C CYS A 39 -24.91 -2.44 11.66
N CYS A 40 -25.41 -1.20 11.75
CA CYS A 40 -24.59 0.00 11.58
C CYS A 40 -23.60 0.20 12.74
N LEU A 41 -23.99 -0.08 13.99
CA LEU A 41 -23.10 -0.08 15.15
C LEU A 41 -22.00 -1.15 14.99
N ILE A 42 -22.38 -2.37 14.62
CA ILE A 42 -21.47 -3.48 14.29
C ILE A 42 -20.50 -3.04 13.18
N LEU A 43 -20.98 -2.55 12.04
CA LEU A 43 -20.14 -2.06 10.94
C LEU A 43 -19.24 -0.88 11.34
N THR A 44 -19.60 -0.10 12.36
CA THR A 44 -18.77 0.99 12.89
C THR A 44 -17.69 0.45 13.85
N LEU A 45 -18.06 -0.50 14.72
CA LEU A 45 -17.17 -1.20 15.67
C LEU A 45 -16.14 -2.08 14.97
N PHE A 46 -16.51 -2.77 13.89
CA PHE A 46 -15.59 -3.59 13.09
C PHE A 46 -14.54 -2.79 12.30
N TYR A 47 -14.74 -1.47 12.14
CA TYR A 47 -13.88 -0.64 11.27
C TYR A 47 -13.03 0.41 12.02
N TYR A 48 -13.30 0.70 13.30
CA TYR A 48 -12.63 1.78 14.05
C TYR A 48 -12.31 1.43 15.51
N ASP A 49 -11.05 0.99 15.70
CA ASP A 49 -10.21 1.06 16.92
C ASP A 49 -10.49 0.10 18.12
N GLU A 50 -9.46 -0.66 18.54
CA GLU A 50 -9.49 -1.53 19.73
C GLU A 50 -9.74 -0.72 21.02
N ASP A 51 -9.20 0.50 21.08
CA ASP A 51 -9.36 1.39 22.23
C ASP A 51 -10.85 1.75 22.45
N LEU A 52 -11.61 1.91 21.36
CA LEU A 52 -13.05 2.20 21.39
C LEU A 52 -13.87 0.97 21.82
N LEU A 53 -13.49 -0.24 21.40
CA LEU A 53 -14.09 -1.48 21.88
C LEU A 53 -13.93 -1.64 23.41
N SER A 54 -12.72 -1.39 23.92
CA SER A 54 -12.45 -1.47 25.38
C SER A 54 -13.22 -0.44 26.21
N THR A 55 -13.54 0.72 25.64
CA THR A 55 -14.32 1.78 26.32
C THR A 55 -15.82 1.71 26.04
N ALA A 56 -16.29 1.09 24.96
CA ALA A 56 -17.72 0.98 24.65
C ALA A 56 -18.41 -0.20 25.34
N ILE A 57 -17.72 -1.34 25.50
CA ILE A 57 -18.27 -2.54 26.16
C ILE A 57 -18.76 -2.25 27.61
N PRO A 58 -18.04 -1.48 28.46
CA PRO A 58 -18.53 -1.12 29.79
C PRO A 58 -19.76 -0.21 29.84
N TYR A 59 -20.09 0.49 28.74
CA TYR A 59 -21.28 1.35 28.64
C TYR A 59 -22.42 0.72 27.81
N ALA A 60 -22.26 -0.53 27.34
CA ALA A 60 -23.36 -1.34 26.88
C ALA A 60 -24.13 -1.85 28.11
N THR A 61 -25.09 -1.05 28.59
CA THR A 61 -25.85 -1.35 29.80
C THR A 61 -26.58 -2.69 29.72
N VAL A 62 -26.06 -3.69 30.42
CA VAL A 62 -26.84 -4.87 30.82
C VAL A 62 -27.93 -4.39 31.78
N ILE A 63 -29.19 -4.61 31.41
CA ILE A 63 -30.34 -4.41 32.29
C ILE A 63 -30.68 -5.76 32.93
N THR A 64 -30.50 -5.89 34.24
CA THR A 64 -30.79 -7.12 35.01
C THR A 64 -31.28 -6.77 36.41
N TRP A 65 -32.50 -7.22 36.78
CA TRP A 65 -32.94 -7.78 38.09
C TRP A 65 -34.48 -7.82 38.21
N ASP A 66 -35.11 -8.44 39.21
CA ASP A 66 -35.18 -9.86 39.66
C ASP A 66 -36.20 -9.94 40.82
N VAL A 67 -37.07 -10.97 40.84
CA VAL A 67 -38.13 -11.23 41.85
C VAL A 67 -38.50 -12.74 41.75
N ARG A 68 -38.37 -13.62 42.76
CA ARG A 68 -38.36 -13.42 44.22
C ARG A 68 -37.66 -14.55 45.03
N ASN A 69 -36.57 -14.20 45.72
CA ASN A 69 -36.06 -14.77 47.00
C ASN A 69 -35.51 -16.23 47.02
N GLN A 70 -34.55 -16.62 47.87
CA GLN A 70 -34.20 -16.13 49.22
C GLN A 70 -32.69 -16.10 49.54
N SER A 71 -32.32 -15.19 50.47
CA SER A 71 -31.02 -15.05 51.17
C SER A 71 -29.84 -14.48 50.36
N ALA A 72 -29.01 -13.69 51.04
CA ALA A 72 -27.81 -13.06 50.49
C ALA A 72 -26.58 -13.49 51.31
N THR A 73 -25.63 -14.16 50.66
CA THR A 73 -24.23 -14.27 51.09
C THR A 73 -23.31 -14.23 49.86
N ASN A 74 -22.02 -13.93 50.07
CA ASN A 74 -21.09 -13.51 49.03
C ASN A 74 -20.64 -14.62 48.04
N SER A 75 -20.19 -14.16 46.86
CA SER A 75 -19.05 -14.68 46.03
C SER A 75 -19.25 -15.56 44.77
N THR A 76 -18.38 -15.29 43.78
CA THR A 76 -17.87 -16.12 42.65
C THR A 76 -18.73 -16.37 41.37
N PRO A 77 -18.11 -16.69 40.19
CA PRO A 77 -18.69 -16.42 38.87
C PRO A 77 -19.35 -17.61 38.11
N ASN A 78 -20.52 -17.32 37.54
CA ASN A 78 -20.96 -17.55 36.14
C ASN A 78 -20.78 -18.87 35.34
N ASN A 79 -20.32 -19.99 35.91
CA ASN A 79 -20.29 -21.25 35.14
C ASN A 79 -21.61 -22.05 35.18
N ALA A 80 -22.36 -21.98 36.30
CA ALA A 80 -23.52 -22.85 36.53
C ALA A 80 -24.64 -22.73 35.47
N LEU A 81 -24.94 -21.52 34.99
CA LEU A 81 -26.02 -21.27 34.03
C LEU A 81 -25.74 -21.89 32.64
N VAL A 82 -24.46 -22.00 32.27
CA VAL A 82 -24.04 -22.59 30.99
C VAL A 82 -24.17 -24.11 31.04
N ASP A 83 -23.77 -24.72 32.17
CA ASP A 83 -23.89 -26.16 32.38
C ASP A 83 -25.36 -26.61 32.51
N GLU A 84 -26.24 -25.78 33.07
CA GLU A 84 -27.68 -26.06 33.13
C GLU A 84 -28.34 -26.04 31.74
N LEU A 85 -27.94 -25.10 30.87
CA LEU A 85 -28.42 -25.03 29.49
C LEU A 85 -27.85 -26.14 28.59
N ASN A 86 -26.61 -26.59 28.84
CA ASN A 86 -25.99 -27.72 28.14
C ASN A 86 -26.70 -29.06 28.41
N ASN A 87 -27.41 -29.19 29.53
CA ASN A 87 -28.13 -30.41 29.90
C ASN A 87 -29.56 -30.51 29.31
N ILE A 88 -30.04 -29.48 28.61
CA ILE A 88 -31.35 -29.53 27.93
C ILE A 88 -31.23 -30.31 26.63
N ASN A 89 -31.53 -31.60 26.69
CA ASN A 89 -31.49 -32.51 25.54
C ASN A 89 -32.66 -32.22 24.57
N LEU A 90 -32.44 -31.31 23.61
CA LEU A 90 -33.43 -30.86 22.63
C LEU A 90 -33.70 -31.91 21.53
N ASN A 91 -34.31 -33.03 21.93
CA ASN A 91 -34.76 -34.09 21.02
C ASN A 91 -36.24 -34.50 21.25
N THR A 92 -37.11 -33.54 21.58
CA THR A 92 -38.57 -33.69 21.48
C THR A 92 -39.27 -32.35 21.20
N SER A 93 -40.22 -32.36 20.27
CA SER A 93 -41.16 -31.27 20.02
C SER A 93 -42.36 -31.33 20.95
N HIS A 94 -42.59 -30.31 21.79
CA HIS A 94 -43.89 -29.68 22.16
C HIS A 94 -43.77 -28.74 23.39
N SER A 95 -44.84 -27.99 23.70
CA SER A 95 -44.84 -26.75 24.51
C SER A 95 -45.63 -26.81 25.83
N THR A 96 -45.21 -26.06 26.86
CA THR A 96 -46.00 -25.82 28.11
C THR A 96 -45.64 -24.51 28.84
N THR A 97 -46.58 -23.92 29.60
CA THR A 97 -46.45 -22.61 30.30
C THR A 97 -47.24 -22.59 31.63
N ILE A 98 -46.82 -21.83 32.67
CA ILE A 98 -47.42 -21.77 34.05
C ILE A 98 -47.40 -20.31 34.63
N ASN A 99 -48.31 -19.94 35.56
CA ASN A 99 -48.55 -18.57 36.10
C ASN A 99 -49.00 -18.54 37.59
N PHE A 100 -48.74 -17.46 38.38
CA PHE A 100 -49.36 -17.19 39.72
C PHE A 100 -49.36 -15.71 40.21
N THR A 101 -50.04 -15.46 41.35
CA THR A 101 -50.51 -14.16 41.90
C THR A 101 -50.44 -14.11 43.46
N SER A 102 -50.53 -13.00 44.21
CA SER A 102 -50.20 -11.57 43.96
C SER A 102 -50.19 -10.66 45.22
N SER A 103 -50.79 -11.03 46.36
CA SER A 103 -51.17 -10.14 47.50
C SER A 103 -50.05 -9.47 48.33
N THR A 104 -48.77 -9.70 48.01
CA THR A 104 -47.61 -9.27 48.82
C THR A 104 -47.19 -7.81 48.62
N ILE A 105 -47.73 -7.11 47.61
CA ILE A 105 -47.12 -5.89 47.06
C ILE A 105 -47.31 -4.66 47.96
N THR A 106 -48.42 -4.57 48.69
CA THR A 106 -48.88 -3.31 49.30
C THR A 106 -48.03 -2.83 50.49
N THR A 107 -47.27 -3.71 51.15
CA THR A 107 -46.51 -3.37 52.37
C THR A 107 -45.11 -2.78 52.08
N ILE A 108 -44.65 -2.80 50.82
CA ILE A 108 -43.25 -2.51 50.46
C ILE A 108 -42.96 -0.99 50.34
N ILE A 109 -43.99 -0.17 50.11
CA ILE A 109 -43.83 1.16 49.49
C ILE A 109 -43.39 2.28 50.47
N THR A 110 -43.52 2.10 51.79
CA THR A 110 -43.48 3.22 52.75
C THR A 110 -42.10 3.67 53.27
N ASN A 111 -40.99 2.95 53.06
CA ASN A 111 -39.77 3.13 53.86
C ASN A 111 -38.48 3.65 53.16
N SER A 112 -38.49 3.99 51.87
CA SER A 112 -37.25 4.31 51.11
C SER A 112 -36.98 5.82 50.91
N GLY A 113 -36.92 6.60 51.98
CA GLY A 113 -36.81 8.07 51.91
C GLY A 113 -35.54 8.61 51.22
N SER A 114 -35.65 9.05 49.96
CA SER A 114 -34.71 9.98 49.30
C SER A 114 -35.36 10.66 48.09
N SER A 115 -35.79 11.91 48.25
CA SER A 115 -36.61 12.64 47.28
C SER A 115 -35.81 13.64 46.43
N THR A 116 -35.47 13.29 45.18
CA THR A 116 -35.26 14.30 44.11
C THR A 116 -35.15 13.79 42.66
N LYS A 117 -35.15 12.47 42.39
CA LYS A 117 -35.00 11.92 41.01
C LYS A 117 -36.16 11.04 40.51
N ALA A 118 -37.29 10.97 41.22
CA ALA A 118 -38.40 10.05 40.90
C ALA A 118 -39.38 10.54 39.79
N ASN A 119 -39.63 11.85 39.68
CA ASN A 119 -40.78 12.39 38.92
C ASN A 119 -40.79 12.15 37.39
N ASN A 120 -39.72 11.61 36.82
CA ASN A 120 -39.64 11.28 35.38
C ASN A 120 -39.86 9.80 35.06
N ILE A 121 -39.89 8.90 36.06
CA ILE A 121 -40.12 7.45 35.85
C ILE A 121 -41.60 7.10 36.01
N GLU A 122 -42.30 7.80 36.92
CA GLU A 122 -43.70 7.56 37.29
C GLU A 122 -44.72 7.72 36.14
N LYS A 123 -44.34 8.38 35.03
CA LYS A 123 -45.21 8.61 33.86
C LYS A 123 -45.06 7.60 32.72
N SER A 124 -44.11 6.67 32.79
CA SER A 124 -43.80 5.77 31.66
C SER A 124 -44.23 4.31 31.87
N VAL A 125 -44.41 3.88 33.12
CA VAL A 125 -44.78 2.49 33.46
C VAL A 125 -46.16 2.08 32.90
N PRO A 126 -47.24 2.91 32.96
CA PRO A 126 -48.57 2.49 32.50
C PRO A 126 -48.72 2.20 31.00
N LEU A 127 -47.71 2.55 30.18
CA LEU A 127 -47.73 2.32 28.73
C LEU A 127 -47.15 0.95 28.32
N LEU A 128 -46.32 0.32 29.16
CA LEU A 128 -45.68 -0.95 28.81
C LEU A 128 -46.64 -2.15 28.97
N ASP A 129 -47.36 -2.21 30.09
CA ASP A 129 -48.30 -3.31 30.38
C ASP A 129 -49.32 -3.52 29.26
N LYS A 130 -49.87 -2.42 28.72
CA LYS A 130 -50.91 -2.46 27.69
C LYS A 130 -50.44 -3.03 26.34
N VAL A 131 -49.13 -2.99 26.07
CA VAL A 131 -48.53 -3.56 24.86
C VAL A 131 -48.34 -5.07 25.00
N ILE A 132 -47.99 -5.55 26.20
CA ILE A 132 -47.69 -6.96 26.45
C ILE A 132 -48.97 -7.80 26.38
N THR A 133 -50.07 -7.36 27.00
CA THR A 133 -51.35 -8.12 27.05
C THR A 133 -51.98 -8.35 25.67
N THR A 134 -51.68 -7.51 24.67
CA THR A 134 -52.36 -7.55 23.35
C THR A 134 -51.69 -8.52 22.37
N THR A 135 -50.50 -9.07 22.69
CA THR A 135 -49.64 -9.78 21.71
C THR A 135 -49.72 -11.32 21.81
N GLN A 136 -50.68 -11.88 22.57
CA GLN A 136 -50.85 -13.34 22.76
C GLN A 136 -52.04 -13.97 22.02
N ALA A 137 -52.58 -13.31 21.00
CA ALA A 137 -53.58 -13.90 20.11
C ALA A 137 -53.14 -13.79 18.64
N TYR A 138 -53.67 -14.69 17.80
CA TYR A 138 -53.48 -14.85 16.34
C TYR A 138 -52.28 -15.69 15.86
N THR A 139 -52.57 -17.00 15.71
CA THR A 139 -51.82 -17.98 14.91
C THR A 139 -52.03 -17.77 13.40
N PHE A 140 -51.05 -18.19 12.60
CA PHE A 140 -51.08 -18.11 11.13
C PHE A 140 -51.93 -19.22 10.49
N THR A 141 -52.59 -18.90 9.37
CA THR A 141 -53.11 -19.86 8.38
C THR A 141 -52.67 -19.49 6.95
N THR A 142 -52.81 -20.45 6.03
CA THR A 142 -52.05 -20.60 4.76
C THR A 142 -52.47 -19.71 3.58
N LEU A 143 -51.54 -19.46 2.64
CA LEU A 143 -51.80 -18.81 1.34
C LEU A 143 -51.85 -19.82 0.16
N PRO A 144 -52.68 -19.62 -0.89
CA PRO A 144 -52.86 -20.61 -1.97
C PRO A 144 -51.90 -20.46 -3.18
N PRO A 145 -51.83 -21.46 -4.09
CA PRO A 145 -50.79 -21.55 -5.13
C PRO A 145 -50.77 -20.49 -6.25
N ALA A 146 -51.79 -19.64 -6.38
CA ALA A 146 -51.90 -18.67 -7.48
C ALA A 146 -50.81 -17.56 -7.47
N ALA A 147 -50.11 -17.37 -6.35
CA ALA A 147 -49.10 -16.32 -6.19
C ALA A 147 -47.78 -16.59 -6.96
N ILE A 148 -47.54 -17.81 -7.45
CA ILE A 148 -46.24 -18.22 -8.01
C ILE A 148 -46.10 -17.86 -9.51
N GLN A 149 -47.22 -17.73 -10.24
CA GLN A 149 -47.17 -17.61 -11.71
C GLN A 149 -46.85 -16.20 -12.24
N ASN A 150 -47.06 -15.15 -11.44
CA ASN A 150 -46.79 -13.75 -11.83
C ASN A 150 -45.30 -13.35 -11.76
N ILE A 151 -44.40 -14.24 -11.34
CA ILE A 151 -42.96 -13.95 -11.18
C ILE A 151 -42.20 -14.06 -12.53
N ARG A 152 -42.79 -14.65 -13.58
CA ARG A 152 -42.09 -14.92 -14.86
C ARG A 152 -42.13 -13.80 -15.93
N ASN A 153 -42.93 -12.75 -15.77
CA ASN A 153 -43.11 -11.73 -16.82
C ASN A 153 -42.37 -10.39 -16.59
N THR A 154 -41.59 -10.21 -15.52
CA THR A 154 -40.98 -8.91 -15.17
C THR A 154 -39.62 -8.63 -15.85
N THR A 155 -39.21 -9.43 -16.84
CA THR A 155 -37.92 -9.26 -17.54
C THR A 155 -37.96 -8.22 -18.68
N LEU A 156 -39.14 -7.67 -19.01
CA LEU A 156 -39.31 -6.71 -20.13
C LEU A 156 -39.14 -5.23 -19.73
N ILE A 157 -39.35 -4.87 -18.45
CA ILE A 157 -39.33 -3.46 -18.00
C ILE A 157 -37.91 -2.91 -17.80
N HIS A 158 -36.89 -3.77 -17.71
CA HIS A 158 -35.51 -3.32 -17.45
C HIS A 158 -34.80 -2.73 -18.69
N LYS A 159 -35.34 -2.90 -19.91
CA LYS A 159 -34.75 -2.37 -21.15
C LYS A 159 -35.13 -0.93 -21.48
N GLU A 160 -36.29 -0.43 -21.05
CA GLU A 160 -36.73 0.94 -21.34
C GLU A 160 -36.12 2.00 -20.41
N TRP A 161 -35.56 1.60 -19.26
CA TRP A 161 -34.98 2.55 -18.30
C TRP A 161 -33.52 2.95 -18.59
N GLN A 162 -32.83 2.25 -19.49
CA GLN A 162 -31.44 2.56 -19.86
C GLN A 162 -31.30 3.52 -21.05
N SER A 163 -32.37 3.86 -21.76
CA SER A 163 -32.32 4.72 -22.96
C SER A 163 -32.62 6.21 -22.71
N GLN A 164 -32.53 6.70 -21.46
CA GLN A 164 -32.86 8.09 -21.09
C GLN A 164 -31.74 8.85 -20.36
N GLN A 165 -30.47 8.45 -20.49
CA GLN A 165 -29.34 9.27 -20.02
C GLN A 165 -28.23 9.34 -21.06
N ASP A 166 -28.44 10.17 -22.08
CA ASP A 166 -27.37 10.69 -22.94
C ASP A 166 -27.63 12.19 -23.20
N PRO A 167 -26.71 13.11 -22.83
CA PRO A 167 -26.92 14.55 -22.98
C PRO A 167 -26.19 15.11 -24.21
N GLN A 168 -26.91 15.36 -25.30
CA GLN A 168 -26.47 16.26 -26.38
C GLN A 168 -27.34 17.52 -26.46
N GLU A 169 -26.69 18.64 -26.09
CA GLU A 169 -26.62 19.93 -26.78
C GLU A 169 -27.86 20.70 -27.33
N LEU A 170 -27.66 22.03 -27.35
CA LEU A 170 -28.27 23.06 -28.21
C LEU A 170 -29.64 23.72 -27.84
N ASN A 171 -29.48 24.89 -27.20
CA ASN A 171 -29.81 26.22 -27.74
C ASN A 171 -31.23 26.88 -27.65
N LEU A 172 -31.15 28.18 -27.28
CA LEU A 172 -31.92 29.34 -27.73
C LEU A 172 -33.35 29.64 -27.17
N ASN A 173 -33.35 30.71 -26.37
CA ASN A 173 -34.12 31.96 -26.55
C ASN A 173 -35.47 32.27 -25.84
N ASP A 174 -35.44 33.52 -25.36
CA ASP A 174 -36.49 34.55 -25.28
C ASP A 174 -37.56 34.58 -24.17
N ASN A 175 -37.28 35.48 -23.21
CA ASN A 175 -38.09 36.67 -22.89
C ASN A 175 -39.62 36.54 -22.76
N THR A 176 -40.14 36.86 -21.57
CA THR A 176 -40.78 38.17 -21.31
C THR A 176 -41.12 38.39 -19.83
N GLN A 177 -41.51 39.63 -19.49
CA GLN A 177 -41.59 40.19 -18.14
C GLN A 177 -42.94 39.97 -17.44
N SER A 178 -42.93 40.12 -16.11
CA SER A 178 -43.89 40.90 -15.28
C SER A 178 -44.37 40.18 -14.01
N GLY A 179 -44.59 40.98 -12.96
CA GLY A 179 -45.46 40.66 -11.83
C GLY A 179 -46.29 41.92 -11.51
N PRO A 180 -46.86 42.08 -10.30
CA PRO A 180 -47.10 41.09 -9.26
C PRO A 180 -48.60 41.06 -8.82
N SER A 181 -48.96 40.14 -7.91
CA SER A 181 -49.80 40.39 -6.71
C SER A 181 -50.69 39.19 -6.31
N THR A 182 -51.21 39.30 -5.09
CA THR A 182 -51.82 38.25 -4.27
C THR A 182 -53.31 38.01 -4.52
N SER A 183 -53.76 36.74 -4.45
CA SER A 183 -54.83 36.36 -3.51
C SER A 183 -54.91 34.82 -3.33
N LYS A 184 -55.59 34.37 -2.26
CA LYS A 184 -55.63 32.95 -1.82
C LYS A 184 -56.93 32.27 -2.27
N LYS A 185 -56.88 31.01 -2.74
CA LYS A 185 -57.46 29.83 -2.02
C LYS A 185 -57.42 28.49 -2.79
N ARG A 186 -57.38 27.43 -1.98
CA ARG A 186 -57.75 26.02 -2.21
C ARG A 186 -56.87 25.18 -3.17
N ARG A 187 -56.21 24.20 -2.54
CA ARG A 187 -55.37 23.16 -3.13
C ARG A 187 -56.14 21.84 -3.03
N PHE A 188 -56.41 21.17 -4.15
CA PHE A 188 -56.74 19.74 -4.12
C PHE A 188 -55.48 18.94 -3.76
N VAL A 189 -55.64 17.83 -3.07
CA VAL A 189 -54.54 16.94 -2.66
C VAL A 189 -54.83 15.55 -3.22
N GLU A 190 -54.04 15.14 -4.22
CA GLU A 190 -53.94 13.74 -4.62
C GLU A 190 -53.18 12.95 -3.55
N LYS A 191 -53.54 11.68 -3.38
CA LYS A 191 -52.86 10.74 -2.48
C LYS A 191 -51.76 10.02 -3.25
N GLU A 192 -50.52 10.12 -2.79
CA GLU A 192 -49.45 9.19 -3.19
C GLU A 192 -49.60 7.86 -2.44
N ASP A 193 -49.43 6.74 -3.15
CA ASP A 193 -49.54 5.39 -2.59
C ASP A 193 -48.22 4.96 -1.88
N PRO A 194 -48.23 4.29 -0.70
CA PRO A 194 -47.03 4.13 0.12
C PRO A 194 -46.05 3.02 -0.31
N ILE A 195 -46.42 2.22 -1.30
CA ILE A 195 -45.89 0.86 -1.54
C ILE A 195 -44.43 0.79 -2.05
N PRO A 196 -43.86 1.72 -2.85
CA PRO A 196 -42.52 1.56 -3.44
C PRO A 196 -41.38 1.34 -2.44
N ASN A 197 -41.43 1.99 -1.27
CA ASN A 197 -40.34 1.97 -0.30
C ASN A 197 -40.23 0.65 0.49
N LEU A 198 -41.33 -0.11 0.61
CA LEU A 198 -41.31 -1.38 1.35
C LEU A 198 -40.52 -2.46 0.60
N ARG A 199 -40.63 -2.46 -0.74
CA ARG A 199 -39.88 -3.35 -1.63
C ARG A 199 -38.37 -3.10 -1.56
N ILE A 200 -37.95 -1.83 -1.60
CA ILE A 200 -36.53 -1.44 -1.49
C ILE A 200 -35.97 -1.81 -0.11
N CYS A 201 -36.72 -1.59 0.97
CA CYS A 201 -36.31 -2.03 2.31
C CYS A 201 -36.17 -3.56 2.42
N LYS A 202 -37.06 -4.31 1.75
CA LYS A 202 -36.96 -5.78 1.67
C LYS A 202 -35.74 -6.21 0.88
N GLU A 203 -35.52 -5.69 -0.33
CA GLU A 203 -34.35 -5.98 -1.17
C GLU A 203 -33.02 -5.66 -0.45
N ILE A 204 -32.96 -4.58 0.34
CA ILE A 204 -31.79 -4.26 1.18
C ILE A 204 -31.62 -5.26 2.33
N CYS A 205 -32.70 -5.65 3.03
CA CYS A 205 -32.62 -6.65 4.10
C CYS A 205 -32.22 -8.01 3.55
N ASP A 206 -32.83 -8.46 2.44
CA ASP A 206 -32.51 -9.72 1.77
C ASP A 206 -31.05 -9.71 1.29
N THR A 207 -30.55 -8.59 0.74
CA THR A 207 -29.12 -8.44 0.38
C THR A 207 -28.20 -8.53 1.60
N ILE A 208 -28.55 -7.89 2.73
CA ILE A 208 -27.76 -7.96 3.96
C ILE A 208 -27.77 -9.37 4.54
N VAL A 209 -28.93 -10.04 4.58
CA VAL A 209 -29.08 -11.42 5.09
C VAL A 209 -28.31 -12.39 4.21
N VAL A 210 -28.41 -12.27 2.88
CA VAL A 210 -27.61 -13.07 1.94
C VAL A 210 -26.12 -12.82 2.14
N GLN A 211 -25.65 -11.57 2.17
CA GLN A 211 -24.23 -11.26 2.37
C GLN A 211 -23.69 -11.67 3.75
N VAL A 212 -24.52 -11.64 4.82
CA VAL A 212 -24.13 -12.14 6.15
C VAL A 212 -24.10 -13.67 6.17
N ASN A 213 -25.05 -14.34 5.52
CA ASN A 213 -25.09 -15.80 5.43
C ASN A 213 -23.97 -16.36 4.54
N GLU A 214 -23.69 -15.71 3.40
CA GLU A 214 -22.56 -16.04 2.51
C GLU A 214 -21.19 -15.85 3.19
N ARG A 215 -21.05 -14.84 4.07
CA ARG A 215 -19.78 -14.54 4.76
C ARG A 215 -19.55 -15.32 6.04
N PHE A 216 -20.62 -15.73 6.74
CA PHE A 216 -20.50 -16.28 8.10
C PHE A 216 -21.35 -17.52 8.40
N SER A 217 -22.20 -17.98 7.46
CA SER A 217 -22.90 -19.28 7.51
C SER A 217 -23.70 -19.57 8.80
N PHE A 218 -24.34 -18.54 9.39
CA PHE A 218 -25.14 -18.68 10.61
C PHE A 218 -26.60 -18.99 10.33
N THR A 219 -27.05 -20.18 10.72
CA THR A 219 -28.43 -20.65 10.52
C THR A 219 -29.40 -20.32 11.66
N THR A 220 -28.94 -19.77 12.79
CA THR A 220 -29.81 -19.38 13.93
C THR A 220 -29.38 -18.10 14.64
N HIS A 221 -30.33 -17.42 15.29
CA HIS A 221 -30.10 -16.21 16.10
C HIS A 221 -29.13 -16.45 17.28
N LEU A 222 -29.07 -17.67 17.82
CA LEU A 222 -28.15 -18.03 18.91
C LEU A 222 -26.68 -17.91 18.48
N THR A 223 -26.37 -18.27 17.23
CA THR A 223 -25.03 -18.11 16.65
C THR A 223 -24.61 -16.63 16.53
N ILE A 224 -25.55 -15.73 16.25
CA ILE A 224 -25.28 -14.29 16.23
C ILE A 224 -24.98 -13.78 17.65
N ALA A 225 -25.66 -14.29 18.67
CA ALA A 225 -25.36 -13.97 20.07
C ALA A 225 -23.92 -14.40 20.46
N SER A 226 -23.44 -15.53 19.93
CA SER A 226 -22.08 -16.01 20.19
C SER A 226 -20.96 -15.12 19.61
N LEU A 227 -21.25 -14.20 18.67
CA LEU A 227 -20.28 -13.20 18.19
C LEU A 227 -19.98 -12.11 19.21
N PHE A 228 -20.83 -11.95 20.23
CA PHE A 228 -20.63 -11.00 21.34
C PHE A 228 -19.86 -11.64 22.51
N ASP A 229 -19.51 -12.92 22.40
CA ASP A 229 -18.54 -13.57 23.29
C ASP A 229 -17.14 -13.03 22.98
N SER A 230 -16.67 -12.11 23.83
CA SER A 230 -15.38 -11.44 23.66
C SER A 230 -14.19 -12.39 23.77
N GLU A 231 -14.34 -13.55 24.42
CA GLU A 231 -13.28 -14.55 24.50
C GLU A 231 -13.14 -15.28 23.16
N LYS A 232 -14.27 -15.65 22.54
CA LYS A 232 -14.31 -16.27 21.21
C LYS A 232 -14.02 -15.34 20.05
N PHE A 233 -14.01 -14.02 20.23
CA PHE A 233 -13.67 -13.06 19.18
C PHE A 233 -12.29 -13.33 18.55
N LYS A 234 -11.33 -13.80 19.34
CA LYS A 234 -10.01 -14.24 18.86
C LYS A 234 -10.14 -15.44 17.92
N ASP A 235 -10.94 -16.43 18.31
CA ASP A 235 -11.13 -17.67 17.54
C ASP A 235 -11.91 -17.41 16.25
N TYR A 236 -12.93 -16.54 16.26
CA TYR A 236 -13.62 -16.11 15.04
C TYR A 236 -12.71 -15.33 14.09
N ARG A 237 -11.89 -14.42 14.59
CA ARG A 237 -10.91 -13.69 13.77
C ARG A 237 -9.88 -14.63 13.14
N ASP A 238 -9.44 -15.64 13.89
CA ASP A 238 -8.45 -16.61 13.42
C ASP A 238 -9.08 -17.68 12.50
N ALA A 239 -10.39 -17.94 12.61
CA ALA A 239 -11.17 -18.82 11.71
C ALA A 239 -11.61 -18.13 10.41
N TYR A 240 -11.98 -16.84 10.46
CA TYR A 240 -12.43 -16.03 9.32
C TYR A 240 -11.42 -14.93 8.95
N ALA A 241 -10.13 -15.27 8.93
CA ALA A 241 -9.08 -14.32 8.59
C ALA A 241 -9.19 -13.85 7.13
N ASP A 242 -9.18 -12.53 6.90
CA ASP A 242 -9.08 -11.96 5.54
C ASP A 242 -7.68 -12.21 4.95
N TYR A 243 -7.62 -12.58 3.67
CA TYR A 243 -6.37 -12.83 2.93
C TYR A 243 -6.26 -11.93 1.69
N LEU A 244 -5.04 -11.48 1.37
CA LEU A 244 -4.71 -10.77 0.13
C LEU A 244 -4.60 -11.75 -1.06
N VAL A 245 -4.11 -12.96 -0.77
CA VAL A 245 -4.03 -14.12 -1.67
C VAL A 245 -4.38 -15.35 -0.81
N SER A 246 -5.31 -16.17 -1.28
CA SER A 246 -5.72 -17.41 -0.60
C SER A 246 -5.86 -18.55 -1.61
N SER A 247 -5.02 -19.56 -1.45
CA SER A 247 -5.03 -20.82 -2.19
C SER A 247 -4.57 -21.96 -1.27
N SER A 248 -4.40 -23.17 -1.79
CA SER A 248 -3.89 -24.30 -0.99
C SER A 248 -2.39 -24.14 -0.70
N LYS A 249 -1.63 -23.61 -1.68
CA LYS A 249 -0.18 -23.38 -1.56
C LYS A 249 0.22 -21.98 -1.08
N CYS A 250 -0.69 -21.00 -1.08
CA CYS A 250 -0.36 -19.65 -0.62
C CYS A 250 -1.46 -18.98 0.19
N LYS A 251 -1.10 -18.51 1.40
CA LYS A 251 -1.97 -17.71 2.27
C LYS A 251 -1.23 -16.47 2.76
N ILE A 252 -1.55 -15.32 2.16
CA ILE A 252 -1.00 -14.01 2.54
C ILE A 252 -2.06 -13.26 3.35
N PRO A 253 -1.87 -13.02 4.66
CA PRO A 253 -2.88 -12.38 5.50
C PRO A 253 -3.09 -10.90 5.13
N SER A 254 -4.34 -10.44 5.20
CA SER A 254 -4.72 -9.04 5.01
C SER A 254 -4.73 -8.30 6.35
N TYR A 255 -3.66 -7.59 6.66
CA TYR A 255 -3.62 -6.76 7.87
C TYR A 255 -4.17 -5.35 7.63
N HIS A 256 -4.91 -4.83 8.62
CA HIS A 256 -5.27 -3.42 8.66
C HIS A 256 -3.99 -2.55 8.73
N PRO A 257 -3.87 -1.46 7.95
CA PRO A 257 -2.66 -0.64 7.92
C PRO A 257 -2.24 -0.13 9.31
N PHE A 258 -3.20 0.22 10.18
CA PHE A 258 -2.94 0.68 11.55
C PHE A 258 -3.18 -0.41 12.60
N ASN A 259 -2.76 -1.65 12.35
CA ASN A 259 -2.83 -2.72 13.35
C ASN A 259 -1.98 -2.39 14.61
N LYS A 260 -2.18 -3.14 15.70
CA LYS A 260 -1.53 -2.93 17.01
C LYS A 260 0.00 -2.91 16.95
N GLU A 261 0.61 -3.66 16.03
CA GLU A 261 2.07 -3.66 15.85
C GLU A 261 2.57 -2.41 15.12
N ALA A 262 1.85 -1.95 14.09
CA ALA A 262 2.23 -0.80 13.26
C ALA A 262 1.81 0.56 13.82
N LYS A 263 0.65 0.66 14.51
CA LYS A 263 0.05 1.91 15.05
C LYS A 263 1.07 2.71 15.87
N LYS A 264 1.88 2.02 16.69
CA LYS A 264 2.91 2.62 17.56
C LYS A 264 4.16 3.16 16.85
N PHE A 265 4.42 2.75 15.61
CA PHE A 265 5.57 3.23 14.82
C PHE A 265 5.20 4.37 13.86
N TYR A 266 3.91 4.59 13.62
CA TYR A 266 3.44 5.62 12.71
C TYR A 266 3.45 7.01 13.36
N LYS A 267 4.14 7.96 12.72
CA LYS A 267 4.23 9.36 13.10
C LYS A 267 4.27 10.24 11.85
N LYS A 268 3.15 10.88 11.51
CA LYS A 268 3.09 11.78 10.35
C LYS A 268 4.13 12.90 10.42
N GLN A 269 4.95 13.00 9.38
CA GLN A 269 5.95 14.03 9.18
C GLN A 269 5.37 15.20 8.37
N LYS A 270 5.97 16.39 8.51
CA LYS A 270 5.66 17.54 7.66
C LYS A 270 6.62 17.61 6.47
N TYR A 271 6.14 18.13 5.34
CA TYR A 271 7.00 18.60 4.26
C TYR A 271 7.97 19.66 4.81
N LYS A 272 9.24 19.60 4.39
CA LYS A 272 10.25 20.59 4.71
C LYS A 272 10.79 21.16 3.40
N SER A 273 10.59 22.45 3.17
CA SER A 273 11.22 23.12 2.02
C SER A 273 12.73 23.27 2.24
N CYS A 274 13.50 23.16 1.17
CA CYS A 274 14.95 23.39 1.18
C CYS A 274 15.33 24.88 1.25
N THR A 275 14.39 25.77 0.91
CA THR A 275 14.57 27.22 0.98
C THR A 275 13.23 27.92 1.25
N SER A 276 13.27 29.11 1.87
CA SER A 276 12.12 30.01 1.99
C SER A 276 11.97 30.94 0.77
N LYS A 277 13.00 31.05 -0.09
CA LYS A 277 13.00 31.92 -1.27
C LYS A 277 12.56 31.13 -2.51
N LYS A 278 11.75 31.75 -3.37
CA LYS A 278 11.44 31.19 -4.70
C LYS A 278 12.72 31.07 -5.54
N LEU A 279 12.85 30.03 -6.35
CA LEU A 279 14.04 29.78 -7.19
C LEU A 279 14.39 31.00 -8.05
N LEU A 280 15.66 31.44 -8.03
CA LEU A 280 16.12 32.59 -8.82
C LEU A 280 16.22 32.28 -10.32
N THR A 281 16.46 31.02 -10.68
CA THR A 281 16.65 30.60 -12.07
C THR A 281 15.75 29.43 -12.43
N TYR A 282 15.39 29.34 -13.70
CA TYR A 282 14.56 28.28 -14.27
C TYR A 282 14.91 28.09 -15.75
N VAL A 283 14.50 26.98 -16.34
CA VAL A 283 14.65 26.70 -17.77
C VAL A 283 13.28 26.51 -18.40
N THR A 284 13.11 26.98 -19.64
CA THR A 284 11.99 26.59 -20.53
C THR A 284 12.54 25.90 -21.76
N VAL A 285 11.79 24.96 -22.33
CA VAL A 285 12.10 24.33 -23.62
C VAL A 285 10.96 24.66 -24.59
N ASN A 286 11.29 25.33 -25.70
CA ASN A 286 10.41 25.58 -26.83
C ASN A 286 11.16 25.15 -28.10
N ASP A 287 10.51 24.44 -29.03
CA ASP A 287 11.08 24.05 -30.33
C ASP A 287 12.51 23.48 -30.25
N ASN A 288 12.66 22.43 -29.42
CA ASN A 288 13.93 21.78 -29.08
C ASN A 288 15.06 22.71 -28.57
N THR A 289 14.71 23.91 -28.11
CA THR A 289 15.66 24.93 -27.63
C THR A 289 15.44 25.21 -26.14
N ALA A 290 16.40 24.84 -25.29
CA ALA A 290 16.38 25.16 -23.88
C ALA A 290 16.92 26.58 -23.62
N THR A 291 16.14 27.41 -22.93
CA THR A 291 16.57 28.74 -22.48
C THR A 291 16.57 28.81 -20.96
N LEU A 292 17.74 29.09 -20.38
CA LEU A 292 17.94 29.37 -18.97
C LEU A 292 17.65 30.85 -18.69
N PHE A 293 16.85 31.12 -17.66
CA PHE A 293 16.46 32.46 -17.24
C PHE A 293 16.91 32.78 -15.80
N VAL A 294 17.16 34.05 -15.55
CA VAL A 294 17.16 34.69 -14.23
C VAL A 294 15.80 35.37 -14.08
N GLU A 295 15.06 35.01 -13.03
CA GLU A 295 13.79 35.63 -12.72
C GLU A 295 14.01 37.00 -12.04
N GLU A 296 13.96 38.06 -12.84
CA GLU A 296 14.27 39.43 -12.40
C GLU A 296 13.39 39.87 -11.21
N SER A 297 12.11 39.47 -11.18
CA SER A 297 11.21 39.77 -10.06
C SER A 297 11.65 39.16 -8.71
N ARG A 298 12.54 38.16 -8.73
CA ARG A 298 13.07 37.50 -7.53
C ARG A 298 14.44 38.01 -7.11
N VAL A 299 15.15 38.74 -7.98
CA VAL A 299 16.51 39.26 -7.71
C VAL A 299 16.61 40.03 -6.38
N PRO A 300 15.68 40.95 -6.02
CA PRO A 300 15.75 41.68 -4.74
C PRO A 300 15.74 40.78 -3.50
N SER A 301 15.12 39.59 -3.57
CA SER A 301 15.11 38.63 -2.46
C SER A 301 16.47 37.94 -2.23
N TYR A 302 17.38 38.00 -3.21
CA TYR A 302 18.74 37.45 -3.13
C TYR A 302 19.81 38.54 -2.96
N SER A 303 19.60 39.72 -3.55
CA SER A 303 20.56 40.82 -3.52
C SER A 303 19.86 42.15 -3.83
N SER A 304 19.99 43.14 -2.93
CA SER A 304 19.49 44.51 -3.15
C SER A 304 20.25 45.25 -4.27
N SER A 305 21.52 44.90 -4.49
CA SER A 305 22.41 45.50 -5.50
C SER A 305 22.35 44.78 -6.87
N GLY A 306 21.37 43.91 -7.10
CA GLY A 306 21.32 43.05 -8.28
C GLY A 306 22.30 41.85 -8.22
N VAL A 307 22.29 41.03 -9.28
CA VAL A 307 23.12 39.82 -9.39
C VAL A 307 23.83 39.70 -10.74
N THR A 308 25.00 39.08 -10.76
CA THR A 308 25.67 38.58 -11.98
C THR A 308 25.65 37.05 -11.96
N CYS A 309 25.06 36.42 -12.98
CA CYS A 309 24.96 34.96 -13.07
C CYS A 309 25.89 34.39 -14.16
N CYS A 310 26.40 33.18 -13.93
CA CYS A 310 27.08 32.38 -14.94
C CYS A 310 26.68 30.90 -14.84
N TYR A 311 26.78 30.17 -15.95
CA TYR A 311 26.52 28.75 -16.01
C TYR A 311 27.75 27.96 -16.48
N SER A 312 27.86 26.70 -16.07
CA SER A 312 28.90 25.76 -16.49
C SER A 312 28.24 24.45 -16.94
N ASN A 313 28.64 23.93 -18.10
CA ASN A 313 28.15 22.64 -18.58
C ASN A 313 28.69 21.52 -17.68
N VAL A 314 27.81 20.62 -17.26
CA VAL A 314 28.11 19.42 -16.50
C VAL A 314 28.34 18.27 -17.47
N THR A 315 29.52 17.66 -17.43
CA THR A 315 29.90 16.55 -18.31
C THR A 315 30.43 15.37 -17.52
N ARG A 316 30.18 14.15 -18.01
CA ARG A 316 30.72 12.89 -17.47
C ARG A 316 32.18 12.73 -17.92
N VAL A 317 33.04 12.19 -17.06
CA VAL A 317 34.48 12.08 -17.38
C VAL A 317 34.78 10.69 -17.93
N LEU A 318 34.72 10.54 -19.26
CA LEU A 318 34.76 9.22 -19.93
C LEU A 318 36.12 8.49 -19.82
N TYR A 319 37.22 9.22 -19.75
CA TYR A 319 38.60 8.68 -19.67
C TYR A 319 39.05 8.30 -18.25
N GLU A 320 38.14 8.29 -17.27
CA GLU A 320 38.44 7.91 -15.88
C GLU A 320 38.26 6.41 -15.63
N LYS A 321 38.94 5.89 -14.60
CA LYS A 321 38.81 4.48 -14.16
C LYS A 321 37.40 4.12 -13.65
N ASP A 322 36.56 5.13 -13.45
CA ASP A 322 35.20 5.03 -12.95
C ASP A 322 34.37 6.21 -13.51
N PRO A 323 33.97 6.18 -14.80
CA PRO A 323 33.34 7.32 -15.48
C PRO A 323 32.04 7.76 -14.82
N ASP A 324 31.31 6.81 -14.22
CA ASP A 324 30.08 7.03 -13.48
C ASP A 324 30.30 7.70 -12.11
N SER A 325 31.51 7.74 -11.56
CA SER A 325 31.77 8.38 -10.27
C SER A 325 32.23 9.83 -10.38
N LYS A 326 32.42 10.37 -11.60
CA LYS A 326 33.05 11.68 -11.82
C LYS A 326 32.36 12.54 -12.87
N ILE A 327 32.20 13.82 -12.51
CA ILE A 327 31.76 14.89 -13.42
C ILE A 327 32.76 16.05 -13.45
N LYS A 328 32.87 16.70 -14.62
CA LYS A 328 33.63 17.91 -14.90
C LYS A 328 32.69 19.06 -15.22
N LEU A 329 33.02 20.25 -14.71
CA LEU A 329 32.37 21.51 -15.07
C LEU A 329 33.19 22.22 -16.15
N SER A 330 32.55 22.84 -17.14
CA SER A 330 33.21 23.78 -18.05
C SER A 330 33.64 25.06 -17.31
N PRO A 331 34.46 25.93 -17.93
CA PRO A 331 34.54 27.33 -17.53
C PRO A 331 33.15 27.97 -17.47
N CYS A 332 32.94 28.89 -16.52
CA CYS A 332 31.64 29.49 -16.28
C CYS A 332 31.36 30.62 -17.29
N LYS A 333 30.31 30.47 -18.10
CA LYS A 333 29.89 31.46 -19.09
C LYS A 333 28.89 32.43 -18.45
N TYR A 334 29.27 33.71 -18.39
CA TYR A 334 28.41 34.78 -17.87
C TYR A 334 27.26 35.08 -18.83
N PHE A 335 26.09 35.43 -18.28
CA PHE A 335 24.92 35.82 -19.06
C PHE A 335 24.05 36.85 -18.32
N VAL A 336 23.23 37.58 -19.07
CA VAL A 336 22.36 38.66 -18.57
C VAL A 336 20.92 38.31 -18.91
N LYS A 337 20.05 38.26 -17.89
CA LYS A 337 18.62 37.85 -17.94
C LYS A 337 18.35 36.43 -18.45
N LYS A 338 18.82 36.06 -19.64
CA LYS A 338 18.62 34.73 -20.23
C LYS A 338 19.79 34.27 -21.12
N THR A 339 19.89 32.97 -21.35
CA THR A 339 20.86 32.37 -22.26
C THR A 339 20.35 31.03 -22.77
N THR A 340 20.66 30.69 -24.02
CA THR A 340 20.40 29.35 -24.55
C THR A 340 21.39 28.36 -23.95
N ILE A 341 20.88 27.21 -23.54
CA ILE A 341 21.66 26.06 -23.09
C ILE A 341 21.36 24.87 -24.01
N TYR A 342 22.31 23.97 -24.12
CA TYR A 342 22.25 22.82 -25.03
C TYR A 342 22.19 21.50 -24.23
N LYS A 343 22.46 20.37 -24.88
CA LYS A 343 22.33 18.98 -24.37
C LYS A 343 22.76 18.70 -22.92
N TYR A 344 23.75 19.41 -22.39
CA TYR A 344 24.33 19.12 -21.07
C TYR A 344 23.53 19.78 -19.94
N PRO A 345 23.34 19.10 -18.79
CA PRO A 345 22.91 19.78 -17.57
C PRO A 345 23.84 20.95 -17.24
N VAL A 346 23.31 22.01 -16.65
CA VAL A 346 24.06 23.24 -16.35
C VAL A 346 24.08 23.53 -14.85
N TYR A 347 25.27 23.68 -14.29
CA TYR A 347 25.48 24.24 -12.95
C TYR A 347 25.47 25.77 -13.07
N VAL A 348 24.60 26.43 -12.33
CA VAL A 348 24.40 27.89 -12.37
C VAL A 348 24.77 28.47 -11.01
N LYS A 349 25.57 29.54 -11.01
CA LYS A 349 25.84 30.36 -9.82
C LYS A 349 25.58 31.83 -10.09
N CYS A 350 25.08 32.53 -9.09
CA CYS A 350 24.86 33.97 -9.14
C CYS A 350 25.56 34.66 -7.95
N LEU A 351 26.26 35.75 -8.27
CA LEU A 351 27.01 36.57 -7.32
C LEU A 351 26.30 37.92 -7.12
N ASN A 352 26.38 38.51 -5.93
CA ASN A 352 26.07 39.93 -5.74
C ASN A 352 27.01 40.79 -6.61
N VAL A 353 26.47 41.83 -7.25
CA VAL A 353 27.23 42.66 -8.20
C VAL A 353 28.43 43.35 -7.55
N ILE A 354 28.26 43.91 -6.34
CA ILE A 354 29.23 44.75 -5.63
C ILE A 354 30.28 43.88 -4.91
N ASN A 355 29.86 43.10 -3.90
CA ASN A 355 30.78 42.35 -3.04
C ASN A 355 31.19 40.98 -3.59
N ARG A 356 30.69 40.60 -4.77
CA ARG A 356 31.00 39.36 -5.50
C ARG A 356 30.72 38.05 -4.74
N ARG A 357 30.07 38.09 -3.57
CA ARG A 357 29.68 36.90 -2.80
C ARG A 357 28.63 36.09 -3.56
N GLN A 358 28.75 34.77 -3.55
CA GLN A 358 27.71 33.87 -4.08
C GLN A 358 26.43 33.99 -3.23
N VAL A 359 25.32 34.30 -3.89
CA VAL A 359 23.99 34.45 -3.26
C VAL A 359 23.00 33.35 -3.67
N TYR A 360 23.29 32.64 -4.75
CA TYR A 360 22.45 31.56 -5.27
C TYR A 360 23.28 30.57 -6.10
N GLU A 361 22.92 29.29 -6.01
CA GLU A 361 23.38 28.21 -6.86
C GLU A 361 22.22 27.26 -7.19
N ASN A 362 22.22 26.66 -8.37
CA ASN A 362 21.35 25.54 -8.72
C ASN A 362 21.92 24.72 -9.88
N VAL A 363 21.35 23.55 -10.15
CA VAL A 363 21.63 22.78 -11.37
C VAL A 363 20.32 22.54 -12.11
N HIS A 364 20.34 22.73 -13.43
CA HIS A 364 19.21 22.46 -14.33
C HIS A 364 19.55 21.36 -15.33
N ALA A 365 18.56 20.59 -15.74
CA ALA A 365 18.61 19.69 -16.89
C ALA A 365 17.48 20.05 -17.86
N SER A 366 17.53 19.52 -19.08
CA SER A 366 16.49 19.74 -20.09
C SER A 366 16.38 18.51 -20.98
N VAL A 367 15.17 18.25 -21.46
CA VAL A 367 14.89 17.16 -22.39
C VAL A 367 14.93 17.73 -23.79
N LEU A 368 16.09 17.64 -24.43
CA LEU A 368 16.33 18.06 -25.81
C LEU A 368 16.59 16.85 -26.69
N PHE A 369 16.04 16.81 -27.89
CA PHE A 369 16.36 15.79 -28.88
C PHE A 369 17.79 16.00 -29.37
N ASP A 370 18.55 14.91 -29.49
CA ASP A 370 19.80 14.87 -30.24
C ASP A 370 19.58 14.14 -31.57
N GLU A 371 20.57 14.14 -32.45
CA GLU A 371 20.47 13.48 -33.76
C GLU A 371 20.03 12.01 -33.71
N ASN A 372 20.34 11.28 -32.62
CA ASN A 372 19.97 9.87 -32.49
C ASN A 372 18.49 9.74 -32.07
N VAL A 373 18.03 10.62 -31.17
CA VAL A 373 16.61 10.71 -30.82
C VAL A 373 15.81 11.20 -32.02
N GLU A 374 16.23 12.25 -32.72
CA GLU A 374 15.56 12.75 -33.94
C GLU A 374 15.44 11.66 -35.01
N LYS A 375 16.48 10.86 -35.24
CA LYS A 375 16.40 9.67 -36.12
C LYS A 375 15.36 8.65 -35.64
N LYS A 376 15.24 8.39 -34.33
CA LYS A 376 14.18 7.52 -33.78
C LYS A 376 12.78 8.10 -34.00
N LEU A 377 12.60 9.41 -33.78
CA LEU A 377 11.31 10.08 -33.95
C LEU A 377 10.87 10.13 -35.42
N ASN A 378 11.80 10.40 -36.34
CA ASN A 378 11.53 10.47 -37.78
C ASN A 378 11.30 9.08 -38.41
N ASN A 379 11.97 8.05 -37.90
CA ASN A 379 11.77 6.67 -38.33
C ASN A 379 10.61 5.97 -37.58
N PHE A 380 9.84 6.69 -36.76
CA PHE A 380 8.73 6.10 -36.02
C PHE A 380 7.52 5.86 -36.93
N ASP A 381 7.21 4.58 -37.12
CA ASP A 381 6.01 4.15 -37.84
C ASP A 381 4.74 4.33 -36.99
N ASN A 382 4.02 5.42 -37.27
CA ASN A 382 2.71 5.76 -36.69
C ASN A 382 1.61 4.71 -36.97
N THR A 383 1.80 3.74 -37.87
CA THR A 383 0.82 2.65 -38.08
C THR A 383 0.90 1.57 -36.99
N THR A 384 2.01 1.53 -36.24
CA THR A 384 2.18 0.60 -35.11
C THR A 384 1.62 1.20 -33.81
N ASN A 385 0.66 0.53 -33.18
CA ASN A 385 0.04 0.94 -31.91
C ASN A 385 0.98 0.71 -30.71
N THR A 386 2.13 1.38 -30.70
CA THR A 386 3.13 1.27 -29.63
C THR A 386 2.68 2.04 -28.39
N PHE A 387 2.80 1.41 -27.24
CA PHE A 387 2.55 2.03 -25.94
C PHE A 387 3.85 2.15 -25.15
N SER A 388 3.96 3.24 -24.41
CA SER A 388 5.15 3.59 -23.62
C SER A 388 5.08 2.98 -22.22
N VAL A 389 6.22 2.90 -21.53
CA VAL A 389 6.31 2.40 -20.15
C VAL A 389 7.03 3.42 -19.28
N LEU A 390 6.43 3.79 -18.15
CA LEU A 390 7.03 4.74 -17.20
C LEU A 390 7.03 4.15 -15.79
N PHE A 391 8.22 3.75 -15.33
CA PHE A 391 8.46 3.38 -13.93
C PHE A 391 8.70 4.62 -13.08
N ILE A 392 7.88 4.76 -12.03
CA ILE A 392 8.05 5.71 -10.93
C ILE A 392 8.28 4.89 -9.67
N GLY A 393 9.54 4.74 -9.27
CA GLY A 393 9.95 3.96 -8.12
C GLY A 393 10.16 4.80 -6.87
N ILE A 394 9.75 4.29 -5.71
CA ILE A 394 10.16 4.82 -4.40
C ILE A 394 10.69 3.66 -3.57
N ASP A 395 11.95 3.73 -3.15
CA ASP A 395 12.61 2.67 -2.38
C ASP A 395 11.99 2.49 -0.98
N SER A 396 11.98 1.26 -0.46
CA SER A 396 11.65 0.91 0.94
C SER A 396 10.21 1.14 1.43
N ILE A 397 9.21 1.18 0.54
CA ILE A 397 7.79 1.37 0.93
C ILE A 397 6.96 0.08 0.73
N SER A 398 6.50 -0.50 1.84
CA SER A 398 5.54 -1.61 1.85
C SER A 398 4.15 -1.17 1.37
N ARG A 399 3.31 -2.12 0.94
CA ARG A 399 1.89 -1.85 0.61
C ARG A 399 1.15 -1.16 1.76
N LEU A 400 1.35 -1.62 3.01
CA LEU A 400 0.67 -1.04 4.17
C LEU A 400 1.29 0.30 4.59
N ASN A 401 2.60 0.50 4.42
CA ASN A 401 3.24 1.80 4.63
C ASN A 401 2.76 2.82 3.61
N PHE A 402 2.58 2.45 2.34
CA PHE A 402 1.99 3.34 1.32
C PHE A 402 0.61 3.86 1.78
N ILE A 403 -0.27 2.96 2.23
CA ILE A 403 -1.62 3.34 2.72
C ILE A 403 -1.54 4.24 3.97
N ARG A 404 -0.63 3.96 4.92
CA ARG A 404 -0.46 4.77 6.14
C ARG A 404 0.17 6.15 5.89
N SER A 405 1.29 6.16 5.18
CA SER A 405 2.20 7.30 5.05
C SER A 405 1.81 8.23 3.90
N LEU A 406 1.28 7.67 2.81
CA LEU A 406 0.95 8.39 1.58
C LEU A 406 -0.58 8.36 1.28
N PRO A 407 -1.47 8.67 2.24
CA PRO A 407 -2.91 8.44 2.10
C PRO A 407 -3.59 9.29 1.02
N ASN A 408 -3.09 10.51 0.73
CA ASN A 408 -3.65 11.31 -0.37
C ASN A 408 -3.21 10.76 -1.74
N THR A 409 -1.99 10.23 -1.82
CA THR A 409 -1.47 9.54 -3.01
C THR A 409 -2.19 8.21 -3.25
N TYR A 410 -2.40 7.42 -2.19
CA TYR A 410 -3.20 6.19 -2.20
C TYR A 410 -4.62 6.47 -2.69
N GLN A 411 -5.28 7.49 -2.14
CA GLN A 411 -6.62 7.89 -2.59
C GLN A 411 -6.62 8.24 -4.08
N PHE A 412 -5.61 8.97 -4.58
CA PHE A 412 -5.52 9.32 -5.99
C PHE A 412 -5.40 8.09 -6.90
N VAL A 413 -4.52 7.13 -6.62
CA VAL A 413 -4.33 5.97 -7.51
C VAL A 413 -5.56 5.05 -7.53
N GLU A 414 -6.24 4.89 -6.39
CA GLU A 414 -7.51 4.13 -6.30
C GLU A 414 -8.64 4.86 -7.05
N GLU A 415 -8.82 6.18 -6.85
CA GLU A 415 -9.86 6.98 -7.53
C GLU A 415 -9.65 7.10 -9.06
N ASN A 416 -8.42 6.91 -9.55
CA ASN A 416 -8.10 6.90 -10.98
C ASN A 416 -8.04 5.47 -11.57
N GLY A 417 -8.44 4.44 -10.81
CA GLY A 417 -8.55 3.06 -11.31
C GLY A 417 -7.21 2.38 -11.63
N TRP A 418 -6.14 2.75 -10.94
CA TRP A 418 -4.84 2.08 -11.10
C TRP A 418 -4.89 0.73 -10.39
N LEU A 419 -4.44 -0.33 -11.06
CA LEU A 419 -4.57 -1.70 -10.55
C LEU A 419 -3.39 -2.07 -9.63
N PRO A 420 -3.63 -2.46 -8.36
CA PRO A 420 -2.59 -2.98 -7.49
C PRO A 420 -2.25 -4.44 -7.84
N LEU A 421 -1.06 -4.91 -7.46
CA LEU A 421 -0.80 -6.35 -7.30
C LEU A 421 -0.66 -6.65 -5.80
N LYS A 422 -1.73 -7.16 -5.17
CA LYS A 422 -1.82 -7.27 -3.71
C LYS A 422 -0.88 -8.35 -3.13
N GLY A 423 -0.59 -9.38 -3.93
CA GLY A 423 0.35 -10.46 -3.63
C GLY A 423 1.71 -10.31 -4.31
N TYR A 424 2.13 -9.09 -4.68
CA TYR A 424 3.45 -8.85 -5.25
C TYR A 424 4.53 -8.95 -4.18
N ASN A 425 5.34 -10.01 -4.28
CA ASN A 425 6.35 -10.36 -3.30
C ASN A 425 7.74 -10.09 -3.87
N LYS A 426 8.63 -9.47 -3.09
CA LYS A 426 10.01 -9.22 -3.51
C LYS A 426 10.81 -10.53 -3.72
N MET A 427 11.97 -10.44 -4.36
CA MET A 427 12.87 -11.58 -4.54
C MET A 427 13.92 -11.74 -3.45
N ASP A 428 14.51 -10.66 -2.95
CA ASP A 428 15.72 -10.70 -2.13
C ASP A 428 15.91 -9.43 -1.26
N ASP A 429 16.96 -9.37 -0.44
CA ASP A 429 17.18 -8.41 0.65
C ASP A 429 17.01 -6.93 0.24
N ASN A 430 17.66 -6.46 -0.82
CA ASN A 430 17.82 -5.02 -1.13
C ASN A 430 17.43 -4.63 -2.56
N THR A 431 17.50 -3.33 -2.88
CA THR A 431 17.15 -2.72 -4.18
C THR A 431 17.77 -3.44 -5.38
N PHE A 432 19.06 -3.77 -5.32
CA PHE A 432 19.76 -4.32 -6.49
C PHE A 432 19.14 -5.64 -7.00
N PRO A 433 19.04 -6.74 -6.23
CA PRO A 433 18.45 -7.99 -6.74
C PRO A 433 16.96 -7.87 -7.12
N ASN A 434 16.17 -7.06 -6.42
CA ASN A 434 14.75 -6.86 -6.77
C ASN A 434 14.58 -6.10 -8.10
N VAL A 435 15.33 -5.01 -8.29
CA VAL A 435 15.34 -4.26 -9.55
C VAL A 435 15.96 -5.10 -10.69
N MET A 436 17.02 -5.87 -10.42
CA MET A 436 17.61 -6.77 -11.42
C MET A 436 16.64 -7.87 -11.86
N ALA A 437 15.80 -8.40 -10.95
CA ALA A 437 14.77 -9.36 -11.31
C ALA A 437 13.75 -8.79 -12.32
N ILE A 438 13.28 -7.54 -12.12
CA ILE A 438 12.42 -6.82 -13.07
C ILE A 438 13.14 -6.54 -14.39
N LEU A 439 14.39 -6.08 -14.31
CA LEU A 439 15.12 -5.53 -15.45
C LEU A 439 15.81 -6.59 -16.32
N THR A 440 16.12 -7.78 -15.79
CA THR A 440 16.90 -8.81 -16.50
C THR A 440 16.33 -10.23 -16.39
N GLY A 441 15.40 -10.50 -15.47
CA GLY A 441 14.99 -11.86 -15.15
C GLY A 441 16.05 -12.65 -14.37
N TYR A 442 17.06 -11.99 -13.78
CA TYR A 442 18.13 -12.62 -13.01
C TYR A 442 17.90 -12.50 -11.50
N ASN A 443 18.26 -13.56 -10.76
CA ASN A 443 18.47 -13.49 -9.32
C ASN A 443 19.83 -12.86 -8.99
N GLN A 444 20.11 -12.62 -7.70
CA GLN A 444 21.37 -11.99 -7.27
C GLN A 444 22.62 -12.74 -7.76
N SER A 445 22.68 -14.07 -7.56
CA SER A 445 23.84 -14.88 -7.95
C SER A 445 24.10 -14.77 -9.46
N ARG A 446 23.04 -14.91 -10.26
CA ARG A 446 23.10 -14.81 -11.72
C ARG A 446 23.56 -13.43 -12.18
N ALA A 447 23.00 -12.36 -11.62
CA ALA A 447 23.37 -10.98 -11.92
C ALA A 447 24.86 -10.71 -11.61
N TYR A 448 25.41 -11.22 -10.51
CA TYR A 448 26.84 -11.11 -10.22
C TYR A 448 27.72 -11.99 -11.12
N SER A 449 27.25 -13.16 -11.54
CA SER A 449 28.01 -14.06 -12.44
C SER A 449 28.12 -13.55 -13.88
N ILE A 450 27.02 -13.03 -14.46
CA ILE A 450 26.95 -12.59 -15.86
C ILE A 450 27.29 -11.11 -15.99
N CYS A 451 26.56 -10.25 -15.26
CA CYS A 451 26.67 -8.80 -15.39
C CYS A 451 27.79 -8.19 -14.52
N ASN A 452 28.38 -8.99 -13.62
CA ASN A 452 29.50 -8.66 -12.72
C ASN A 452 29.66 -7.15 -12.45
N PRO A 453 28.77 -6.55 -11.64
CA PRO A 453 28.71 -5.09 -11.49
C PRO A 453 29.89 -4.48 -10.74
N ARG A 454 30.88 -5.30 -10.32
CA ARG A 454 32.14 -4.85 -9.72
C ARG A 454 33.24 -4.63 -10.76
N ALA A 455 33.03 -5.04 -12.01
CA ALA A 455 33.93 -4.83 -13.13
C ALA A 455 33.39 -3.77 -14.08
N LEU A 456 34.25 -2.83 -14.48
CA LEU A 456 33.93 -1.80 -15.47
C LEU A 456 33.59 -2.45 -16.81
N GLY A 457 32.61 -1.91 -17.55
CA GLY A 457 32.23 -2.43 -18.87
C GLY A 457 31.33 -3.67 -18.84
N LYS A 458 30.97 -4.21 -17.66
CA LYS A 458 30.17 -5.44 -17.53
C LYS A 458 28.67 -5.18 -17.35
N LEU A 459 28.29 -4.11 -16.64
CA LEU A 459 26.87 -3.69 -16.59
C LEU A 459 26.35 -3.23 -17.96
N ASP A 460 27.21 -2.62 -18.79
CA ASP A 460 26.87 -2.20 -20.16
C ASP A 460 26.55 -3.38 -21.10
N LYS A 461 26.98 -4.59 -20.72
CA LYS A 461 26.74 -5.85 -21.45
C LYS A 461 25.67 -6.72 -20.77
N CYS A 462 25.05 -6.22 -19.72
CA CYS A 462 23.97 -6.90 -19.03
C CYS A 462 22.69 -6.81 -19.88
N PRO A 463 21.90 -7.89 -20.05
CA PRO A 463 20.69 -7.88 -20.85
C PRO A 463 19.54 -7.20 -20.09
N ILE A 464 19.71 -5.90 -19.84
CA ILE A 464 18.71 -5.06 -19.20
C ILE A 464 17.66 -4.68 -20.25
N ILE A 465 16.39 -4.92 -19.93
CA ILE A 465 15.22 -4.77 -20.81
C ILE A 465 15.12 -3.38 -21.47
N TRP A 466 15.65 -2.31 -20.84
CA TRP A 466 15.70 -1.00 -21.49
C TRP A 466 16.53 -0.99 -22.77
N TYR A 467 17.49 -1.90 -22.95
CA TYR A 467 18.24 -2.05 -24.20
C TYR A 467 17.36 -2.66 -25.30
N ASP A 468 16.48 -3.61 -24.98
CA ASP A 468 15.51 -4.15 -25.94
C ASP A 468 14.53 -3.06 -26.40
N PHE A 469 13.97 -2.29 -25.46
CA PHE A 469 13.18 -1.09 -25.78
C PHE A 469 13.98 -0.09 -26.65
N ARG A 470 15.21 0.24 -26.26
CA ARG A 470 16.08 1.20 -26.97
C ARG A 470 16.39 0.77 -28.41
N ASN A 471 16.66 -0.52 -28.62
CA ASN A 471 16.96 -1.12 -29.91
C ASN A 471 15.72 -1.21 -30.81
N LEU A 472 14.53 -1.37 -30.22
CA LEU A 472 13.24 -1.34 -30.92
C LEU A 472 12.68 0.09 -31.11
N GLY A 473 13.56 1.09 -31.07
CA GLY A 473 13.26 2.48 -31.42
C GLY A 473 12.69 3.35 -30.30
N TYR A 474 12.50 2.81 -29.09
CA TYR A 474 11.96 3.61 -27.98
C TYR A 474 13.00 4.63 -27.50
N VAL A 475 12.52 5.80 -27.08
CA VAL A 475 13.32 6.78 -26.35
C VAL A 475 13.45 6.33 -24.90
N THR A 476 14.67 6.26 -24.37
CA THR A 476 14.93 5.67 -23.04
C THR A 476 15.45 6.71 -22.04
N GLY A 477 15.04 6.63 -20.78
CA GLY A 477 15.46 7.56 -19.72
C GLY A 477 15.65 6.90 -18.35
N TYR A 478 16.66 7.33 -17.60
CA TYR A 478 17.00 6.80 -16.27
C TYR A 478 17.56 7.89 -15.34
N ALA A 479 16.94 8.02 -14.16
CA ALA A 479 17.43 8.84 -13.05
C ALA A 479 17.18 8.15 -11.70
N GLU A 480 18.12 8.32 -10.77
CA GLU A 480 18.01 7.84 -9.39
C GLU A 480 18.76 8.83 -8.48
N ASP A 481 18.12 9.36 -7.44
CA ASP A 481 18.78 10.22 -6.46
C ASP A 481 19.64 9.42 -5.45
N GLU A 482 20.41 10.12 -4.62
CA GLU A 482 21.40 9.52 -3.72
C GLU A 482 22.50 8.77 -4.49
N GLY A 483 23.25 9.51 -5.30
CA GLY A 483 24.26 9.04 -6.24
C GLY A 483 25.36 8.15 -5.67
N SER A 484 25.54 8.18 -4.35
CA SER A 484 26.47 7.34 -3.57
C SER A 484 25.92 5.96 -3.18
N ILE A 485 24.59 5.80 -3.10
CA ILE A 485 23.91 4.53 -2.79
C ILE A 485 23.01 4.01 -3.93
N ASN A 486 22.88 4.77 -5.03
CA ASN A 486 22.32 4.38 -6.32
C ASN A 486 22.49 2.87 -6.62
N THR A 487 21.41 2.22 -7.06
CA THR A 487 21.27 0.79 -7.32
C THR A 487 22.48 0.17 -8.03
N PHE A 488 22.93 0.79 -9.14
CA PHE A 488 24.04 0.31 -9.97
C PHE A 488 25.43 0.80 -9.55
N ASN A 489 25.54 1.69 -8.54
CA ASN A 489 26.78 2.34 -8.15
C ASN A 489 27.21 2.05 -6.70
N TYR A 490 26.29 1.68 -5.79
CA TYR A 490 26.66 1.29 -4.42
C TYR A 490 27.60 0.08 -4.40
N ARG A 491 28.89 0.35 -4.13
CA ARG A 491 30.01 -0.64 -4.17
C ARG A 491 30.10 -1.42 -5.48
N LYS A 492 29.71 -0.76 -6.58
CA LYS A 492 29.66 -1.25 -7.95
C LYS A 492 30.36 -0.22 -8.86
N LYS A 493 30.60 -0.58 -10.12
CA LYS A 493 31.26 0.30 -11.11
C LYS A 493 30.31 1.16 -11.93
N GLY A 494 29.01 0.97 -11.78
CA GLY A 494 28.04 1.59 -12.67
C GLY A 494 28.26 1.18 -14.11
N PHE A 495 27.83 2.06 -14.99
CA PHE A 495 27.99 1.91 -16.44
C PHE A 495 29.30 2.55 -16.89
N SER A 496 29.90 2.05 -17.98
CA SER A 496 31.01 2.73 -18.66
C SER A 496 30.49 3.69 -19.73
N GLU A 497 29.36 3.39 -20.36
CA GLU A 497 28.65 4.28 -21.31
C GLU A 497 27.22 4.61 -20.82
N PRO A 498 26.58 5.70 -21.28
CA PRO A 498 25.19 5.98 -20.92
C PRO A 498 24.26 4.82 -21.33
N PRO A 499 23.61 4.13 -20.37
CA PRO A 499 22.82 2.92 -20.67
C PRO A 499 21.54 3.23 -21.46
N VAL A 500 21.06 4.47 -21.35
CA VAL A 500 19.83 5.00 -21.95
C VAL A 500 20.12 6.31 -22.68
N ASP A 501 19.17 6.78 -23.49
CA ASP A 501 19.31 8.03 -24.26
C ASP A 501 19.35 9.27 -23.33
N TYR A 502 18.50 9.30 -22.30
CA TYR A 502 18.44 10.36 -21.28
C TYR A 502 18.95 9.86 -19.93
N TYR A 503 20.27 9.86 -19.76
CA TYR A 503 20.93 9.40 -18.54
C TYR A 503 21.27 10.56 -17.60
N TYR A 504 20.53 10.68 -16.49
CA TYR A 504 20.60 11.85 -15.60
C TYR A 504 21.65 11.78 -14.49
N ARG A 505 22.47 10.72 -14.43
CA ARG A 505 23.51 10.58 -13.39
C ARG A 505 24.46 11.79 -13.30
N PRO A 506 24.92 12.44 -14.40
CA PRO A 506 25.74 13.65 -14.29
C PRO A 506 25.00 14.82 -13.62
N TYR A 507 23.69 14.94 -13.83
CA TYR A 507 22.85 15.95 -13.16
C TYR A 507 22.76 15.69 -11.66
N ILE A 508 22.47 14.44 -11.23
CA ILE A 508 22.40 14.05 -9.81
C ILE A 508 23.74 14.30 -9.10
N LEU A 509 24.86 13.90 -9.70
CA LEU A 509 26.19 14.17 -9.13
C LEU A 509 26.53 15.66 -9.06
N ALA A 510 25.93 16.52 -9.89
CA ALA A 510 26.10 17.96 -9.83
C ALA A 510 25.21 18.60 -8.77
N THR A 511 23.97 18.13 -8.59
CA THR A 511 23.07 18.63 -7.54
C THR A 511 23.63 18.28 -6.16
N GLU A 512 24.26 17.11 -6.00
CA GLU A 512 24.92 16.67 -4.75
C GLU A 512 26.23 17.43 -4.40
N ARG A 513 26.72 18.29 -5.30
CA ARG A 513 27.78 19.28 -5.03
C ARG A 513 27.25 20.63 -4.54
N LEU A 514 25.95 20.90 -4.67
CA LEU A 514 25.31 22.06 -4.07
C LEU A 514 25.26 21.92 -2.53
N THR A 515 24.87 22.99 -1.85
CA THR A 515 24.55 22.98 -0.41
C THR A 515 23.55 21.87 -0.07
N LYS A 516 23.96 20.90 0.78
CA LYS A 516 23.11 19.76 1.17
C LYS A 516 22.44 19.97 2.52
N VAL A 517 21.20 19.48 2.64
CA VAL A 517 20.53 19.30 3.95
C VAL A 517 20.18 17.83 4.09
N HIS A 518 20.69 17.19 5.15
CA HIS A 518 20.33 15.83 5.48
C HIS A 518 19.06 15.77 6.34
N LYS A 519 18.27 14.72 6.15
CA LYS A 519 17.08 14.39 6.95
C LYS A 519 17.00 12.87 7.05
N ASP A 520 16.80 12.34 8.25
CA ASP A 520 16.62 10.90 8.49
C ASP A 520 17.78 10.03 7.90
N GLY A 521 19.00 10.58 7.89
CA GLY A 521 20.20 9.94 7.32
C GLY A 521 20.35 10.05 5.79
N MET A 522 19.40 10.66 5.09
CA MET A 522 19.37 10.84 3.63
C MET A 522 19.73 12.28 3.22
N THR A 523 20.31 12.49 2.04
CA THR A 523 20.51 13.77 1.33
C THR A 523 19.18 14.32 0.80
N TYR A 524 18.36 14.81 1.72
CA TYR A 524 17.00 15.27 1.43
C TYR A 524 16.95 16.54 0.56
N CYS A 525 17.87 17.50 0.74
CA CYS A 525 18.01 18.68 -0.12
C CYS A 525 19.34 18.67 -0.87
N THR A 526 19.28 19.05 -2.15
CA THR A 526 20.45 19.29 -3.00
C THR A 526 20.34 20.71 -3.57
N GLY A 527 20.89 21.69 -2.87
CA GLY A 527 20.66 23.11 -3.13
C GLY A 527 19.23 23.54 -2.74
N PRO A 528 18.56 24.38 -3.54
CA PRO A 528 17.27 24.97 -3.18
C PRO A 528 16.05 24.05 -3.36
N GLU A 529 16.23 22.78 -3.74
CA GLU A 529 15.16 21.82 -4.07
C GLU A 529 15.41 20.47 -3.38
N THR A 530 14.36 19.70 -3.11
CA THR A 530 14.51 18.34 -2.55
C THR A 530 15.01 17.38 -3.61
N ALA A 531 15.85 16.40 -3.23
CA ALA A 531 16.42 15.45 -4.19
C ALA A 531 15.34 14.61 -4.89
N GLY A 532 14.35 14.11 -4.14
CA GLY A 532 13.20 13.39 -4.70
C GLY A 532 12.34 14.23 -5.66
N GLU A 533 12.11 15.52 -5.39
CA GLU A 533 11.37 16.39 -6.33
C GLU A 533 12.13 16.63 -7.63
N ARG A 534 13.47 16.65 -7.59
CA ARG A 534 14.27 16.72 -8.81
C ARG A 534 14.01 15.50 -9.70
N VAL A 535 14.05 14.28 -9.16
CA VAL A 535 13.76 13.07 -9.93
C VAL A 535 12.32 13.05 -10.45
N MET A 536 11.33 13.45 -9.64
CA MET A 536 9.94 13.59 -10.10
C MET A 536 9.81 14.63 -11.23
N ASN A 537 10.54 15.75 -11.18
CA ASN A 537 10.56 16.73 -12.27
C ASN A 537 11.22 16.17 -13.54
N LEU A 538 12.36 15.47 -13.44
CA LEU A 538 12.98 14.78 -14.58
C LEU A 538 12.03 13.76 -15.23
N ALA A 539 11.33 12.96 -14.41
CA ALA A 539 10.36 11.98 -14.86
C ALA A 539 9.18 12.63 -15.60
N LYS A 540 8.64 13.72 -15.04
CA LYS A 540 7.57 14.52 -15.66
C LYS A 540 8.03 15.12 -16.97
N ASP A 541 9.17 15.78 -17.00
CA ASP A 541 9.64 16.52 -18.18
C ASP A 541 9.99 15.54 -19.32
N PHE A 542 10.58 14.38 -19.01
CA PHE A 542 10.77 13.28 -19.96
C PHE A 542 9.44 12.76 -20.50
N ALA A 543 8.54 12.35 -19.61
CA ALA A 543 7.28 11.71 -20.00
C ALA A 543 6.33 12.65 -20.75
N VAL A 544 6.30 13.95 -20.39
CA VAL A 544 5.50 14.95 -21.10
C VAL A 544 6.08 15.26 -22.48
N THR A 545 7.41 15.28 -22.61
CA THR A 545 8.10 15.51 -23.89
C THR A 545 7.85 14.35 -24.88
N PHE A 546 7.91 13.10 -24.40
CA PHE A 546 7.79 11.91 -25.25
C PHE A 546 6.41 11.25 -25.26
N LYS A 547 5.36 11.83 -24.66
CA LYS A 547 4.01 11.21 -24.57
C LYS A 547 3.35 10.80 -25.91
N ASN A 548 3.82 11.34 -27.03
CA ASN A 548 3.34 11.05 -28.38
C ASN A 548 4.26 10.05 -29.13
N TYR A 549 5.30 9.54 -28.49
CA TYR A 549 6.33 8.68 -29.09
C TYR A 549 6.61 7.48 -28.16
N PRO A 550 7.02 6.32 -28.70
CA PRO A 550 7.38 5.17 -27.86
C PRO A 550 8.55 5.52 -26.93
N ASN A 551 8.33 5.42 -25.62
CA ASN A 551 9.36 5.66 -24.61
C ASN A 551 9.36 4.63 -23.46
N PHE A 552 10.54 4.44 -22.86
CA PHE A 552 10.75 3.66 -21.64
C PHE A 552 11.49 4.51 -20.61
N GLY A 553 10.81 4.92 -19.54
CA GLY A 553 11.38 5.70 -18.45
C GLY A 553 11.53 4.90 -17.17
N PHE A 554 12.68 4.99 -16.50
CA PHE A 554 12.93 4.42 -15.19
C PHE A 554 13.41 5.51 -14.22
N PHE A 555 12.53 5.97 -13.32
CA PHE A 555 12.83 7.08 -12.41
C PHE A 555 12.62 6.62 -10.97
N TRP A 556 13.66 6.72 -10.14
CA TRP A 556 13.71 6.08 -8.82
C TRP A 556 14.08 7.08 -7.71
N MET A 557 13.36 7.04 -6.59
CA MET A 557 13.53 7.96 -5.47
C MET A 557 13.86 7.24 -4.16
N ASN A 558 14.94 7.68 -3.51
CA ASN A 558 15.51 7.17 -2.26
C ASN A 558 15.43 8.19 -1.12
N SER A 559 15.65 9.48 -1.42
CA SER A 559 16.01 10.54 -0.43
C SER A 559 14.97 10.88 0.65
N PHE A 560 13.76 10.34 0.56
CA PHE A 560 12.67 10.60 1.51
C PHE A 560 11.99 9.34 2.07
N SER A 561 12.52 8.15 1.81
CA SER A 561 11.90 6.86 2.19
C SER A 561 12.88 5.82 2.75
N HIS A 562 14.08 5.68 2.16
CA HIS A 562 14.97 4.54 2.37
C HIS A 562 15.32 4.20 3.83
N ASN A 563 15.54 5.21 4.69
CA ASN A 563 16.05 5.00 6.05
C ASN A 563 15.00 5.09 7.18
N GLU A 564 13.82 5.65 6.95
CA GLU A 564 12.86 5.92 8.03
C GLU A 564 11.41 5.79 7.55
N VAL A 565 10.68 4.92 8.26
CA VAL A 565 9.34 4.41 7.90
C VAL A 565 8.28 5.52 7.79
N ASN A 566 8.51 6.68 8.40
CA ASN A 566 7.58 7.81 8.42
C ASN A 566 7.93 8.94 7.45
N SER A 567 9.16 9.01 6.94
CA SER A 567 9.64 10.11 6.09
C SER A 567 8.82 10.33 4.80
N PRO A 568 8.25 9.30 4.14
CA PRO A 568 7.38 9.49 2.97
C PRO A 568 6.15 10.36 3.25
N SER A 569 5.64 10.36 4.49
CA SER A 569 4.44 11.16 4.83
C SER A 569 4.65 12.68 4.77
N GLY A 570 5.90 13.14 4.72
CA GLY A 570 6.24 14.51 4.39
C GLY A 570 6.08 14.86 2.91
N MET A 571 6.05 13.86 2.01
CA MET A 571 6.03 14.05 0.54
C MET A 571 4.68 13.70 -0.11
N ASP A 572 3.71 13.17 0.64
CA ASP A 572 2.40 12.70 0.15
C ASP A 572 1.69 13.67 -0.82
N ASN A 573 1.59 14.95 -0.46
CA ASN A 573 0.95 15.93 -1.35
C ASN A 573 1.76 16.25 -2.62
N ASN A 574 3.09 16.12 -2.56
CA ASN A 574 3.99 16.41 -3.67
C ASN A 574 3.97 15.23 -4.67
N ILE A 575 3.95 13.99 -4.17
CA ILE A 575 3.82 12.78 -4.99
C ILE A 575 2.44 12.71 -5.65
N ARG A 576 1.34 12.90 -4.88
CA ARG A 576 -0.01 13.04 -5.46
C ARG A 576 -0.05 14.09 -6.57
N LYS A 577 0.50 15.28 -6.31
CA LYS A 577 0.52 16.36 -7.31
C LYS A 577 1.32 15.97 -8.56
N PHE A 578 2.46 15.31 -8.42
CA PHE A 578 3.23 14.80 -9.55
C PHE A 578 2.42 13.82 -10.41
N LEU A 579 1.74 12.84 -9.79
CA LEU A 579 0.89 11.87 -10.49
C LEU A 579 -0.33 12.54 -11.16
N GLU A 580 -0.92 13.55 -10.51
CA GLU A 580 -1.96 14.39 -11.11
C GLU A 580 -1.45 15.21 -12.30
N ASP A 581 -0.25 15.77 -12.22
CA ASP A 581 0.32 16.63 -13.25
C ASP A 581 0.66 15.82 -14.52
N ILE A 582 1.23 14.62 -14.41
CA ILE A 582 1.46 13.74 -15.58
C ILE A 582 0.14 13.29 -16.22
N THR A 583 -0.87 12.96 -15.41
CA THR A 583 -2.20 12.56 -15.88
C THR A 583 -2.88 13.71 -16.64
N LYS A 584 -2.91 14.93 -16.05
CA LYS A 584 -3.47 16.15 -16.68
C LYS A 584 -2.72 16.59 -17.94
N LYS A 585 -1.45 16.18 -18.11
CA LYS A 585 -0.67 16.44 -19.33
C LYS A 585 -0.85 15.37 -20.42
N ASN A 586 -1.76 14.41 -20.20
CA ASN A 586 -2.10 13.29 -21.07
C ASN A 586 -0.99 12.23 -21.22
N VAL A 587 -0.06 12.11 -20.25
CA VAL A 587 0.98 11.06 -20.29
C VAL A 587 0.37 9.66 -20.25
N THR A 588 -0.60 9.44 -19.37
CA THR A 588 -1.31 8.16 -19.19
C THR A 588 -2.17 7.74 -20.39
N LYS A 589 -2.39 8.61 -21.39
CA LYS A 589 -3.16 8.25 -22.59
C LYS A 589 -2.46 7.25 -23.51
N ASN A 590 -1.13 7.20 -23.49
CA ASN A 590 -0.31 6.30 -24.33
C ASN A 590 0.77 5.55 -23.54
N THR A 591 0.76 5.67 -22.21
CA THR A 591 1.82 5.16 -21.33
C THR A 591 1.24 4.26 -20.25
N ILE A 592 1.73 3.04 -20.16
CA ILE A 592 1.55 2.18 -18.99
C ILE A 592 2.46 2.72 -17.88
N VAL A 593 1.87 3.28 -16.83
CA VAL A 593 2.62 3.86 -15.70
C VAL A 593 2.69 2.84 -14.57
N ILE A 594 3.89 2.46 -14.17
CA ILE A 594 4.14 1.50 -13.08
C ILE A 594 4.70 2.29 -11.89
N PHE A 595 3.85 2.51 -10.88
CA PHE A 595 4.22 3.18 -9.64
C PHE A 595 4.48 2.13 -8.55
N ILE A 596 5.71 2.05 -8.06
CA ILE A 596 6.23 0.82 -7.45
C ILE A 596 7.24 1.09 -6.31
N SER A 597 7.37 0.13 -5.40
CA SER A 597 8.53 -0.08 -4.54
C SER A 597 9.10 -1.48 -4.78
N ASP A 598 10.36 -1.68 -4.45
CA ASP A 598 11.12 -2.92 -4.65
C ASP A 598 11.13 -3.82 -3.40
N HIS A 599 11.14 -3.21 -2.21
CA HIS A 599 10.94 -3.85 -0.91
C HIS A 599 10.26 -2.89 0.08
N GLY A 600 9.88 -3.36 1.26
CA GLY A 600 9.50 -2.50 2.39
C GLY A 600 10.71 -2.06 3.22
N MET A 601 10.48 -1.52 4.41
CA MET A 601 11.54 -1.01 5.28
C MET A 601 12.40 -2.15 5.85
N ARG A 602 13.68 -2.24 5.45
CA ARG A 602 14.61 -3.33 5.82
C ARG A 602 15.08 -3.32 7.27
N PHE A 603 15.12 -2.16 7.92
CA PHE A 603 15.74 -1.99 9.24
C PHE A 603 14.80 -1.35 10.26
N GLY A 604 15.18 -1.47 11.54
CA GLY A 604 14.60 -0.70 12.64
C GLY A 604 13.50 -1.41 13.41
N PRO A 605 12.89 -0.74 14.41
CA PRO A 605 12.02 -1.39 15.39
C PRO A 605 10.80 -2.11 14.82
N ILE A 606 10.22 -1.61 13.72
CA ILE A 606 9.09 -2.26 13.05
C ILE A 606 9.45 -3.65 12.52
N ARG A 607 10.70 -3.86 12.05
CA ARG A 607 11.12 -5.17 11.53
C ARG A 607 11.23 -6.27 12.57
N LYS A 608 11.21 -5.94 13.87
CA LYS A 608 11.18 -6.95 14.93
C LYS A 608 9.78 -7.59 15.09
N THR A 609 8.73 -7.11 14.42
CA THR A 609 7.35 -7.62 14.52
C THR A 609 6.92 -8.46 13.31
N LEU A 610 5.81 -9.20 13.42
CA LEU A 610 5.29 -10.03 12.32
C LEU A 610 4.77 -9.18 11.15
N THR A 611 4.12 -8.07 11.45
CA THR A 611 3.69 -7.05 10.47
C THR A 611 4.90 -6.48 9.73
N GLY A 612 5.99 -6.17 10.42
CA GLY A 612 7.23 -5.71 9.77
C GLY A 612 7.85 -6.76 8.86
N TRP A 613 7.87 -8.03 9.28
CA TRP A 613 8.33 -9.16 8.45
C TRP A 613 7.53 -9.29 7.15
N LEU A 614 6.20 -9.16 7.22
CA LEU A 614 5.29 -9.23 6.09
C LEU A 614 5.44 -8.01 5.17
N GLU A 615 5.41 -6.81 5.75
CA GLU A 615 5.51 -5.54 5.02
C GLU A 615 6.81 -5.40 4.24
N GLU A 616 7.92 -5.90 4.79
CA GLU A 616 9.22 -5.81 4.13
C GLU A 616 9.28 -6.66 2.87
N ARG A 617 8.51 -7.74 2.80
CA ARG A 617 8.42 -8.65 1.64
C ARG A 617 7.33 -8.26 0.64
N LEU A 618 6.36 -7.42 1.04
CA LEU A 618 5.25 -6.94 0.21
C LEU A 618 5.36 -5.41 -0.04
N PRO A 619 6.22 -4.98 -0.99
CA PRO A 619 6.24 -3.60 -1.45
C PRO A 619 4.90 -3.19 -2.08
N PHE A 620 4.65 -1.88 -2.22
CA PHE A 620 3.52 -1.41 -3.01
C PHE A 620 3.82 -1.51 -4.52
N ILE A 621 2.79 -1.79 -5.33
CA ILE A 621 2.82 -1.62 -6.78
C ILE A 621 1.41 -1.28 -7.26
N TYR A 622 1.31 -0.29 -8.15
CA TYR A 622 0.10 0.16 -8.83
C TYR A 622 0.41 0.40 -10.31
N VAL A 623 -0.43 -0.11 -11.20
CA VAL A 623 -0.26 0.03 -12.65
C VAL A 623 -1.44 0.78 -13.27
N SER A 624 -1.14 1.85 -13.99
CA SER A 624 -2.09 2.60 -14.81
C SER A 624 -2.03 2.11 -16.25
N PHE A 625 -3.19 1.91 -16.87
CA PHE A 625 -3.32 1.50 -18.27
C PHE A 625 -4.05 2.58 -19.08
N PRO A 626 -3.60 2.88 -20.32
CA PRO A 626 -4.38 3.66 -21.28
C PRO A 626 -5.79 3.11 -21.47
N ASP A 627 -6.80 3.96 -21.68
CA ASP A 627 -8.18 3.50 -21.84
C ASP A 627 -8.35 2.61 -23.08
N TRP A 628 -7.75 3.00 -24.21
CA TRP A 628 -7.73 2.20 -25.43
C TRP A 628 -6.99 0.86 -25.28
N PHE A 629 -6.06 0.72 -24.32
CA PHE A 629 -5.43 -0.57 -24.01
C PHE A 629 -6.47 -1.52 -23.38
N LYS A 630 -7.31 -1.01 -22.48
CA LYS A 630 -8.39 -1.78 -21.81
C LYS A 630 -9.43 -2.28 -22.81
N GLU A 631 -9.70 -1.47 -23.84
CA GLU A 631 -10.63 -1.78 -24.93
C GLU A 631 -10.04 -2.77 -25.94
N ARG A 632 -8.81 -2.51 -26.42
CA ARG A 632 -8.15 -3.30 -27.49
C ARG A 632 -7.54 -4.61 -26.99
N TYR A 633 -6.94 -4.58 -25.81
CA TYR A 633 -6.26 -5.71 -25.16
C TYR A 633 -7.04 -6.13 -23.91
N GLN A 634 -8.36 -6.32 -24.08
CA GLN A 634 -9.29 -6.62 -22.99
C GLN A 634 -8.88 -7.90 -22.24
N LYS A 635 -8.45 -8.94 -22.96
CA LYS A 635 -8.01 -10.21 -22.34
C LYS A 635 -6.80 -10.00 -21.44
N GLU A 636 -5.81 -9.27 -21.93
CA GLU A 636 -4.57 -8.93 -21.22
C GLU A 636 -4.86 -8.09 -19.97
N TYR A 637 -5.81 -7.16 -20.07
CA TYR A 637 -6.24 -6.29 -18.98
C TYR A 637 -7.08 -7.03 -17.91
N GLU A 638 -8.02 -7.90 -18.30
CA GLU A 638 -8.75 -8.73 -17.33
C GLU A 638 -7.83 -9.76 -16.64
N ASN A 639 -6.88 -10.36 -17.37
CA ASN A 639 -5.85 -11.22 -16.78
C ASN A 639 -5.01 -10.45 -15.74
N PHE A 640 -4.67 -9.18 -16.00
CA PHE A 640 -3.97 -8.34 -15.03
C PHE A 640 -4.81 -8.08 -13.77
N LYS A 641 -6.11 -7.76 -13.90
CA LYS A 641 -7.04 -7.60 -12.75
C LYS A 641 -7.20 -8.87 -11.93
N ILE A 642 -7.22 -10.02 -12.59
CA ILE A 642 -7.23 -11.33 -11.93
C ILE A 642 -5.92 -11.50 -11.13
N ASN A 643 -4.78 -11.22 -11.76
CA ASN A 643 -3.45 -11.26 -11.14
C ASN A 643 -3.27 -10.26 -9.99
N SER A 644 -4.06 -9.19 -9.91
CA SER A 644 -4.12 -8.29 -8.74
C SER A 644 -4.40 -9.01 -7.41
N HIS A 645 -4.97 -10.22 -7.46
CA HIS A 645 -5.33 -11.05 -6.31
C HIS A 645 -4.57 -12.38 -6.25
N ARG A 646 -3.49 -12.53 -7.04
CA ARG A 646 -2.65 -13.75 -7.09
C ARG A 646 -1.23 -13.45 -6.60
N LEU A 647 -0.48 -14.52 -6.31
CA LEU A 647 0.94 -14.45 -5.99
C LEU A 647 1.73 -14.08 -7.24
N THR A 648 2.39 -12.92 -7.20
CA THR A 648 3.16 -12.35 -8.31
C THR A 648 4.54 -11.90 -7.85
N SER A 649 5.46 -11.81 -8.80
CA SER A 649 6.88 -11.54 -8.54
C SER A 649 7.45 -10.49 -9.51
N PRO A 650 8.57 -9.85 -9.15
CA PRO A 650 9.46 -9.15 -10.08
C PRO A 650 9.74 -9.87 -11.41
N TYR A 651 9.80 -11.21 -11.44
CA TYR A 651 10.00 -11.96 -12.68
C TYR A 651 8.76 -11.98 -13.58
N ASP A 652 7.56 -12.02 -13.02
CA ASP A 652 6.33 -11.90 -13.82
C ASP A 652 6.23 -10.49 -14.44
N LEU A 653 6.67 -9.46 -13.70
CA LEU A 653 6.78 -8.10 -14.23
C LEU A 653 7.82 -8.01 -15.36
N HIS A 654 8.98 -8.66 -15.24
CA HIS A 654 9.97 -8.79 -16.33
C HIS A 654 9.36 -9.42 -17.59
N MET A 655 8.64 -10.54 -17.44
CA MET A 655 7.94 -11.19 -18.54
C MET A 655 6.82 -10.31 -19.13
N THR A 656 6.19 -9.48 -18.31
CA THR A 656 5.22 -8.47 -18.77
C THR A 656 5.89 -7.42 -19.66
N LEU A 657 7.05 -6.89 -19.27
CA LEU A 657 7.79 -5.93 -20.11
C LEU A 657 8.20 -6.53 -21.47
N LYS A 658 8.55 -7.81 -21.51
CA LYS A 658 8.79 -8.55 -22.75
C LYS A 658 7.51 -8.71 -23.59
N HIS A 659 6.37 -9.00 -22.97
CA HIS A 659 5.07 -9.11 -23.65
C HIS A 659 4.60 -7.75 -24.20
N ILE A 660 4.87 -6.64 -23.52
CA ILE A 660 4.62 -5.26 -24.00
C ILE A 660 5.28 -5.01 -25.38
N LEU A 661 6.50 -5.50 -25.60
CA LEU A 661 7.21 -5.34 -26.88
C LEU A 661 6.54 -6.12 -28.02
N VAL A 662 6.05 -7.33 -27.74
CA VAL A 662 5.27 -8.14 -28.71
C VAL A 662 3.96 -7.45 -29.09
N LEU A 663 3.18 -7.04 -28.10
CA LEU A 663 1.88 -6.37 -28.29
C LEU A 663 2.02 -4.99 -28.95
N SER A 664 3.20 -4.38 -28.91
CA SER A 664 3.54 -3.16 -29.65
C SER A 664 3.82 -3.38 -31.14
N GLY A 665 3.63 -4.61 -31.65
CA GLY A 665 3.84 -4.96 -33.07
C GLY A 665 5.31 -4.97 -33.50
N ARG A 666 6.25 -4.97 -32.55
CA ARG A 666 7.69 -5.01 -32.83
C ARG A 666 8.14 -6.45 -33.06
N ASN A 667 9.12 -6.64 -33.94
CA ASN A 667 9.78 -7.94 -34.12
C ASN A 667 10.63 -8.26 -32.88
N PHE A 668 10.02 -8.90 -31.88
CA PHE A 668 10.64 -9.26 -30.62
C PHE A 668 10.32 -10.71 -30.25
N THR A 669 11.35 -11.53 -30.00
CA THR A 669 11.20 -12.92 -29.56
C THR A 669 11.29 -12.99 -28.04
N VAL A 670 10.21 -13.38 -27.38
CA VAL A 670 10.17 -13.50 -25.92
C VAL A 670 11.03 -14.67 -25.45
N THR A 671 12.08 -14.35 -24.70
CA THR A 671 12.86 -15.34 -23.94
C THR A 671 12.32 -15.46 -22.52
N LYS A 672 12.30 -16.68 -21.97
CA LYS A 672 11.93 -16.96 -20.57
C LYS A 672 12.81 -16.18 -19.58
N SER A 673 12.30 -15.97 -18.37
CA SER A 673 13.11 -15.47 -17.25
C SER A 673 14.11 -16.57 -16.83
N ASP A 674 15.40 -16.24 -16.76
CA ASP A 674 16.49 -17.19 -16.46
C ASP A 674 16.37 -17.72 -15.02
N ALA A 675 16.05 -16.85 -14.06
CA ALA A 675 15.86 -17.23 -12.67
C ALA A 675 14.44 -17.74 -12.32
N CYS A 676 13.49 -17.66 -13.25
CA CYS A 676 12.17 -18.29 -13.10
C CYS A 676 11.58 -18.70 -14.46
N PRO A 677 11.99 -19.85 -15.04
CA PRO A 677 11.54 -20.27 -16.38
C PRO A 677 10.04 -20.62 -16.49
N THR A 678 9.33 -20.69 -15.37
CA THR A 678 7.88 -20.89 -15.24
C THR A 678 7.10 -19.57 -15.07
N CYS A 679 7.77 -18.47 -14.72
CA CYS A 679 7.13 -17.17 -14.63
C CYS A 679 6.68 -16.69 -16.02
N LYS A 680 5.51 -16.07 -16.08
CA LYS A 680 4.82 -15.64 -17.32
C LYS A 680 4.37 -14.18 -17.21
N SER A 681 3.86 -13.62 -18.31
CA SER A 681 3.40 -12.22 -18.30
C SER A 681 2.22 -12.06 -17.34
N LEU A 682 2.10 -10.90 -16.70
CA LEU A 682 0.91 -10.51 -15.94
C LEU A 682 -0.31 -10.23 -16.83
N PHE A 683 -0.13 -10.21 -18.15
CA PHE A 683 -1.20 -10.26 -19.15
C PHE A 683 -1.69 -11.67 -19.45
N GLU A 684 -1.10 -12.69 -18.84
CA GLU A 684 -1.58 -14.06 -18.81
C GLU A 684 -2.01 -14.38 -17.37
N GLU A 685 -3.03 -15.20 -17.20
CA GLU A 685 -3.46 -15.64 -15.87
C GLU A 685 -2.33 -16.38 -15.12
N ALA A 686 -1.81 -15.80 -14.04
CA ALA A 686 -0.90 -16.48 -13.10
C ALA A 686 -1.65 -17.62 -12.40
N ASP A 687 -1.01 -18.73 -12.05
CA ASP A 687 -1.76 -19.89 -11.55
C ASP A 687 -2.43 -19.57 -10.20
N SER A 688 -3.69 -19.98 -10.01
CA SER A 688 -4.46 -19.66 -8.80
C SER A 688 -3.89 -20.34 -7.55
N ASP A 689 -3.33 -21.54 -7.71
CA ASP A 689 -2.70 -22.34 -6.65
C ASP A 689 -1.16 -22.36 -6.76
N ARG A 690 -0.60 -21.20 -7.11
CA ARG A 690 0.86 -20.98 -7.22
C ARG A 690 1.53 -20.90 -5.86
N SER A 691 2.64 -21.62 -5.68
CA SER A 691 3.53 -21.50 -4.51
C SER A 691 4.62 -20.44 -4.73
N CYS A 692 5.35 -20.09 -3.66
CA CYS A 692 6.55 -19.25 -3.76
C CYS A 692 7.60 -19.83 -4.72
N ALA A 693 7.81 -21.16 -4.71
CA ALA A 693 8.76 -21.81 -5.61
C ALA A 693 8.33 -21.66 -7.09
N ASP A 694 7.04 -21.80 -7.38
CA ASP A 694 6.47 -21.59 -8.73
C ASP A 694 6.56 -20.12 -9.20
N ALA A 695 6.84 -19.19 -8.28
CA ALA A 695 7.10 -17.78 -8.51
C ALA A 695 8.60 -17.39 -8.43
N GLY A 696 9.50 -18.37 -8.27
CA GLY A 696 10.94 -18.15 -8.12
C GLY A 696 11.36 -17.46 -6.81
N ILE A 697 10.45 -17.39 -5.82
CA ILE A 697 10.66 -16.74 -4.52
C ILE A 697 11.24 -17.77 -3.55
N GLU A 698 12.45 -17.51 -3.03
CA GLU A 698 13.05 -18.36 -2.00
C GLU A 698 12.25 -18.33 -0.70
N GLN A 699 12.30 -19.44 0.05
CA GLN A 699 11.50 -19.65 1.25
C GLN A 699 11.73 -18.60 2.37
N HIS A 700 12.91 -17.97 2.44
CA HIS A 700 13.16 -16.86 3.36
C HIS A 700 12.34 -15.60 3.05
N TRP A 701 12.06 -15.36 1.77
CA TRP A 701 11.31 -14.21 1.27
C TRP A 701 9.82 -14.51 1.05
N CYS A 702 9.42 -15.78 1.20
CA CYS A 702 8.07 -16.27 0.97
C CYS A 702 7.05 -15.87 2.05
N THR A 703 6.09 -15.01 1.68
CA THR A 703 5.01 -14.54 2.58
C THR A 703 3.85 -15.53 2.73
N CYS A 704 3.71 -16.50 1.83
CA CYS A 704 2.68 -17.55 1.85
C CYS A 704 2.69 -18.47 3.08
N SER A 705 3.77 -18.46 3.86
CA SER A 705 4.09 -19.47 4.87
C SER A 705 3.17 -19.47 6.11
N GLY A 706 2.41 -18.40 6.37
CA GLY A 706 1.43 -18.39 7.48
C GLY A 706 2.00 -18.65 8.88
N PHE A 707 3.19 -18.12 9.19
CA PHE A 707 3.89 -18.31 10.48
C PHE A 707 3.04 -17.93 11.70
N LYS A 708 3.04 -18.79 12.73
CA LYS A 708 2.40 -18.57 14.05
C LYS A 708 3.44 -18.56 15.16
N ASP A 709 3.28 -17.72 16.18
CA ASP A 709 4.17 -17.69 17.35
C ASP A 709 4.18 -19.05 18.08
N VAL A 710 5.35 -19.49 18.53
CA VAL A 710 5.54 -20.75 19.27
C VAL A 710 6.53 -20.60 20.42
N THR A 711 6.24 -21.24 21.56
CA THR A 711 7.16 -21.33 22.69
C THR A 711 7.99 -22.61 22.57
N LEU A 712 9.30 -22.48 22.36
CA LEU A 712 10.22 -23.61 22.24
C LEU A 712 10.97 -23.88 23.55
N SER A 713 11.33 -25.15 23.81
CA SER A 713 12.12 -25.56 24.98
C SER A 713 13.47 -24.82 25.04
N PHE A 714 14.08 -24.75 26.23
CA PHE A 714 15.39 -24.11 26.38
C PHE A 714 16.47 -24.78 25.51
N GLU A 715 16.45 -26.12 25.45
CA GLU A 715 17.38 -26.91 24.65
C GLU A 715 17.26 -26.62 23.15
N VAL A 716 16.05 -26.67 22.59
CA VAL A 716 15.79 -26.37 21.18
C VAL A 716 16.20 -24.93 20.85
N ARG A 717 15.87 -23.97 21.73
CA ARG A 717 16.28 -22.56 21.58
C ARG A 717 17.81 -22.39 21.57
N ASN A 718 18.53 -23.14 22.39
CA ASN A 718 19.99 -23.15 22.41
C ASN A 718 20.58 -23.79 21.14
N LYS A 719 20.01 -24.92 20.69
CA LYS A 719 20.40 -25.63 19.45
C LYS A 719 20.23 -24.73 18.21
N LEU A 720 19.07 -24.06 18.07
CA LEU A 720 18.81 -23.09 17.00
C LEU A 720 19.75 -21.88 17.05
N SER A 721 20.00 -21.32 18.24
CA SER A 721 20.91 -20.18 18.41
C SER A 721 22.34 -20.53 18.01
N LYS A 722 22.85 -21.69 18.43
CA LYS A 722 24.18 -22.19 18.05
C LYS A 722 24.27 -22.44 16.54
N PHE A 723 23.27 -23.10 15.95
CA PHE A 723 23.22 -23.36 14.51
C PHE A 723 23.27 -22.07 13.68
N MET A 724 22.46 -21.07 14.05
CA MET A 724 22.42 -19.78 13.36
C MET A 724 23.75 -19.02 13.48
N LEU A 725 24.35 -18.97 14.68
CA LEU A 725 25.64 -18.30 14.89
C LEU A 725 26.79 -18.99 14.15
N ASN A 726 26.86 -20.32 14.20
CA ASN A 726 27.85 -21.09 13.46
C ASN A 726 27.74 -20.80 11.96
N THR A 727 26.53 -20.80 11.40
CA THR A 727 26.30 -20.49 9.98
C THR A 727 26.77 -19.07 9.62
N ILE A 728 26.51 -18.08 10.46
CA ILE A 728 27.01 -16.70 10.28
C ILE A 728 28.54 -16.66 10.32
N HIS A 729 29.17 -17.40 11.25
CA HIS A 729 30.62 -17.51 11.35
C HIS A 729 31.24 -18.20 10.12
N ASP A 730 30.61 -19.25 9.60
CA ASP A 730 31.05 -19.96 8.40
C ASP A 730 30.92 -19.09 7.14
N ILE A 731 29.86 -18.29 7.01
CA ILE A 731 29.76 -17.27 5.94
C ILE A 731 30.96 -16.29 6.02
N ILE A 732 31.34 -15.84 7.22
CA ILE A 732 32.47 -14.91 7.41
C ILE A 732 33.82 -15.59 7.10
N ARG A 733 34.02 -16.84 7.53
CA ARG A 733 35.20 -17.66 7.21
C ARG A 733 35.32 -17.91 5.70
N SER A 734 34.21 -18.22 5.01
CA SER A 734 34.18 -18.44 3.55
C SER A 734 34.63 -17.23 2.71
N LYS A 735 34.67 -16.04 3.32
CA LYS A 735 35.15 -14.78 2.72
C LYS A 735 36.47 -14.31 3.35
N ASN A 736 37.24 -15.20 4.00
CA ASN A 736 38.54 -14.94 4.61
C ASN A 736 38.55 -13.67 5.48
N SER A 737 37.50 -13.45 6.28
CA SER A 737 37.30 -12.21 7.05
C SER A 737 37.08 -12.43 8.56
N ASP A 738 37.22 -13.68 9.01
CA ASP A 738 37.36 -14.14 10.39
C ASP A 738 38.35 -13.29 11.22
N HIS A 739 39.46 -12.88 10.61
CA HIS A 739 40.49 -12.07 11.26
C HIS A 739 40.11 -10.59 11.44
N ARG A 740 38.99 -10.13 10.86
CA ARG A 740 38.50 -8.74 10.90
C ARG A 740 37.20 -8.59 11.68
N CYS A 741 36.32 -9.58 11.57
CA CYS A 741 35.02 -9.57 12.22
C CYS A 741 35.12 -10.17 13.63
N ALA A 742 34.31 -9.66 14.56
CA ALA A 742 34.22 -10.14 15.93
C ALA A 742 33.32 -11.37 16.02
N LYS A 743 33.69 -12.31 16.89
CA LYS A 743 32.86 -13.48 17.23
C LYS A 743 31.57 -13.04 17.92
N TYR A 744 30.45 -13.59 17.45
CA TYR A 744 29.14 -13.38 18.06
C TYR A 744 28.83 -14.42 19.14
N LEU A 745 28.27 -13.93 20.24
CA LEU A 745 27.66 -14.72 21.32
C LEU A 745 26.14 -14.48 21.34
N VAL A 746 25.39 -15.45 21.86
CA VAL A 746 23.94 -15.33 22.07
C VAL A 746 23.66 -14.18 23.06
N GLY A 747 22.83 -13.22 22.64
CA GLY A 747 22.36 -12.13 23.48
C GLY A 747 20.96 -12.39 24.01
N LYS A 748 19.97 -12.39 23.12
CA LYS A 748 18.56 -12.61 23.45
C LYS A 748 17.80 -13.17 22.24
N ILE A 749 16.93 -14.15 22.46
CA ILE A 749 15.98 -14.59 21.44
C ILE A 749 14.79 -13.64 21.45
N LEU A 750 14.50 -13.02 20.30
CA LEU A 750 13.45 -12.00 20.16
C LEU A 750 12.10 -12.60 19.74
N GLY A 751 12.11 -13.74 19.05
CA GLY A 751 10.90 -14.41 18.59
C GLY A 751 11.17 -15.74 17.89
N THR A 752 10.22 -16.65 18.04
CA THR A 752 10.18 -17.98 17.43
C THR A 752 8.79 -18.18 16.83
N ARG A 753 8.70 -18.37 15.52
CA ARG A 753 7.43 -18.68 14.83
C ARG A 753 7.57 -19.92 13.99
N ILE A 754 6.51 -20.72 13.90
CA ILE A 754 6.49 -21.99 13.19
C ILE A 754 5.48 -21.97 12.04
N SER A 755 5.80 -22.71 10.98
CA SER A 755 4.98 -22.92 9.79
C SER A 755 5.19 -24.34 9.30
N GLN A 756 4.14 -25.01 8.83
CA GLN A 756 4.26 -26.29 8.12
C GLN A 756 4.45 -26.01 6.63
N GLY A 757 5.43 -26.67 6.01
CA GLY A 757 5.64 -26.58 4.56
C GLY A 757 4.57 -27.33 3.78
N SER A 758 4.37 -26.91 2.52
CA SER A 758 3.42 -27.55 1.59
C SER A 758 3.87 -28.94 1.10
N SER A 759 5.10 -29.37 1.43
CA SER A 759 5.66 -30.67 1.10
C SER A 759 5.84 -31.52 2.36
N ASN A 760 5.50 -32.81 2.26
CA ASN A 760 5.38 -33.72 3.40
C ASN A 760 6.62 -33.69 4.32
N ASN A 761 6.37 -33.42 5.60
CA ASN A 761 7.30 -33.44 6.73
C ASN A 761 8.36 -32.32 6.83
N ILE A 762 8.37 -31.28 5.99
CA ILE A 762 9.23 -30.09 6.24
C ILE A 762 8.50 -29.07 7.12
N THR A 763 9.11 -28.69 8.24
CA THR A 763 8.64 -27.61 9.11
C THR A 763 9.62 -26.43 9.09
N TYR A 764 9.11 -25.21 9.03
CA TYR A 764 9.88 -23.98 9.02
C TYR A 764 9.76 -23.21 10.34
N ILE A 765 10.88 -22.66 10.81
CA ILE A 765 10.98 -21.77 11.96
C ILE A 765 11.51 -20.43 11.50
N LEU A 766 10.71 -19.37 11.64
CA LEU A 766 11.20 -18.00 11.58
C LEU A 766 11.81 -17.64 12.94
N PHE A 767 13.12 -17.45 12.96
CA PHE A 767 13.91 -17.29 14.19
C PHE A 767 14.59 -15.92 14.23
N HIS A 768 14.34 -15.15 15.28
CA HIS A 768 14.91 -13.81 15.48
C HIS A 768 15.89 -13.82 16.67
N LEU A 769 17.16 -13.52 16.42
CA LEU A 769 18.25 -13.58 17.39
C LEU A 769 18.98 -12.25 17.54
N GLU A 770 19.05 -11.74 18.77
CA GLU A 770 19.94 -10.65 19.17
C GLU A 770 21.23 -11.21 19.78
N THR A 771 22.37 -10.58 19.48
CA THR A 771 23.71 -11.11 19.78
C THR A 771 24.61 -10.10 20.52
N LYS A 772 25.78 -10.55 20.98
CA LYS A 772 26.88 -9.71 21.48
C LYS A 772 28.13 -9.97 20.61
N PRO A 773 28.79 -8.97 20.01
CA PRO A 773 28.39 -7.55 19.94
C PRO A 773 27.03 -7.35 19.26
N ASN A 774 26.39 -6.21 19.50
CA ASN A 774 24.99 -5.99 19.12
C ASN A 774 24.75 -6.20 17.61
N ALA A 775 23.91 -7.18 17.30
CA ALA A 775 23.34 -7.46 15.99
C ALA A 775 22.03 -8.23 16.16
N VAL A 776 21.05 -7.95 15.30
CA VAL A 776 19.75 -8.61 15.25
C VAL A 776 19.61 -9.32 13.91
N PHE A 777 19.62 -10.64 13.94
CA PHE A 777 19.47 -11.48 12.75
C PHE A 777 18.08 -12.13 12.71
N GLU A 778 17.59 -12.37 11.49
CA GLU A 778 16.34 -13.08 11.18
C GLU A 778 16.67 -14.17 10.17
N SER A 779 16.21 -15.42 10.38
CA SER A 779 16.35 -16.48 9.39
C SER A 779 15.15 -17.41 9.38
N THR A 780 14.91 -18.03 8.24
CA THR A 780 13.99 -19.16 8.11
C THR A 780 14.79 -20.46 8.17
N ILE A 781 14.63 -21.21 9.25
CA ILE A 781 15.33 -22.49 9.50
C ILE A 781 14.35 -23.63 9.22
N SER A 782 14.74 -24.63 8.45
CA SER A 782 13.98 -25.86 8.21
C SER A 782 14.50 -27.03 9.03
N PHE A 783 13.59 -27.97 9.32
CA PHE A 783 13.89 -29.32 9.79
C PHE A 783 12.83 -30.31 9.26
N VAL A 784 13.14 -31.61 9.35
CA VAL A 784 12.24 -32.71 9.01
C VAL A 784 12.10 -33.64 10.22
N GLY A 785 10.89 -33.99 10.64
CA GLY A 785 10.66 -34.86 11.79
C GLY A 785 10.65 -34.10 13.13
N ASP A 786 11.27 -34.65 14.18
CA ASP A 786 11.26 -34.04 15.52
C ASP A 786 12.36 -32.99 15.69
N ILE A 787 11.96 -31.76 16.02
CA ILE A 787 12.82 -30.59 16.26
C ILE A 787 13.98 -30.84 17.26
N THR A 788 13.82 -31.76 18.20
CA THR A 788 14.83 -32.12 19.21
C THR A 788 15.97 -32.93 18.59
N THR A 789 15.66 -33.94 17.78
CA THR A 789 16.63 -34.86 17.17
C THR A 789 17.15 -34.38 15.81
N SER A 790 16.32 -33.69 15.04
CA SER A 790 16.61 -33.39 13.63
C SER A 790 17.73 -32.38 13.40
N ASN A 791 18.35 -32.49 12.22
CA ASN A 791 19.29 -31.50 11.70
C ASN A 791 18.56 -30.27 11.18
N PHE A 792 19.21 -29.11 11.29
CA PHE A 792 18.70 -27.83 10.82
C PHE A 792 19.37 -27.42 9.51
N SER A 793 18.61 -26.74 8.64
CA SER A 793 19.10 -26.09 7.41
C SER A 793 18.57 -24.67 7.30
N ILE A 794 19.34 -23.76 6.72
CA ILE A 794 18.83 -22.43 6.34
C ILE A 794 18.03 -22.56 5.05
N SER A 795 16.79 -22.06 5.05
CA SER A 795 15.89 -22.06 3.89
C SER A 795 15.95 -20.72 3.16
N GLY A 796 17.04 -20.46 2.44
CA GLY A 796 17.32 -19.19 1.75
C GLY A 796 18.46 -18.41 2.43
N ASP A 797 18.20 -17.17 2.83
CA ASP A 797 19.20 -16.25 3.39
C ASP A 797 18.99 -15.98 4.90
N ILE A 798 19.96 -15.29 5.51
CA ILE A 798 19.89 -14.74 6.87
C ILE A 798 19.82 -13.21 6.77
N SER A 799 18.70 -12.62 7.16
CA SER A 799 18.49 -11.17 7.20
C SER A 799 19.11 -10.52 8.43
N ARG A 800 19.42 -9.22 8.33
CA ARG A 800 19.93 -8.36 9.40
C ARG A 800 18.97 -7.19 9.60
N LEU A 801 18.40 -7.06 10.79
CA LEU A 801 17.27 -6.15 11.06
C LEU A 801 17.68 -4.77 11.62
N ASP A 802 18.96 -4.61 11.96
CA ASP A 802 19.56 -3.34 12.41
C ASP A 802 20.64 -2.85 11.42
N SER A 803 20.84 -1.53 11.36
CA SER A 803 21.82 -0.93 10.45
C SER A 803 23.24 -1.32 10.83
N TYR A 804 23.92 -2.01 9.92
CA TYR A 804 25.28 -2.51 10.08
C TYR A 804 26.35 -1.61 9.45
N ASN A 805 25.98 -0.45 8.88
CA ASN A 805 26.92 0.36 8.09
C ASN A 805 28.16 0.82 8.86
N GLU A 806 27.94 1.32 10.09
CA GLU A 806 29.00 1.81 10.96
C GLU A 806 29.88 0.68 11.48
N HIS A 807 29.27 -0.46 11.80
CA HIS A 807 29.94 -1.60 12.42
C HIS A 807 30.69 -2.50 11.43
N SER A 808 30.47 -2.40 10.11
CA SER A 808 31.04 -3.33 9.12
C SER A 808 32.16 -2.73 8.24
N LYS A 809 32.70 -1.55 8.58
CA LYS A 809 33.65 -0.76 7.76
C LYS A 809 34.95 -1.47 7.33
N CYS A 810 35.42 -2.45 8.10
CA CYS A 810 36.62 -3.27 7.84
C CYS A 810 36.50 -4.25 6.66
N VAL A 811 35.28 -4.46 6.11
CA VAL A 811 35.04 -5.30 4.93
C VAL A 811 34.50 -4.49 3.74
N SER A 812 35.09 -4.76 2.57
CA SER A 812 34.77 -4.11 1.29
C SER A 812 33.59 -4.76 0.57
N ASP A 813 33.38 -6.06 0.75
CA ASP A 813 32.28 -6.81 0.14
C ASP A 813 30.91 -6.40 0.72
N ALA A 814 29.95 -6.08 -0.17
CA ALA A 814 28.64 -5.57 0.23
C ALA A 814 27.73 -6.63 0.91
N TYR A 815 27.84 -7.90 0.51
CA TYR A 815 27.06 -9.00 1.09
C TYR A 815 27.60 -9.36 2.47
N LEU A 816 28.93 -9.46 2.60
CA LEU A 816 29.59 -9.78 3.87
C LEU A 816 29.34 -8.75 4.98
N ARG A 817 29.13 -7.47 4.64
CA ARG A 817 28.81 -6.40 5.61
C ARG A 817 27.60 -6.69 6.48
N LYS A 818 26.61 -7.41 5.94
CA LYS A 818 25.40 -7.83 6.66
C LYS A 818 25.73 -8.67 7.91
N TYR A 819 26.79 -9.49 7.80
CA TYR A 819 27.25 -10.42 8.83
C TYR A 819 28.41 -9.88 9.66
N CYS A 820 29.29 -9.05 9.11
CA CYS A 820 30.49 -8.63 9.82
C CYS A 820 30.24 -7.49 10.83
N TYR A 821 30.53 -7.74 12.11
CA TYR A 821 30.81 -6.68 13.09
C TYR A 821 32.32 -6.53 13.22
N CYS A 822 32.89 -5.37 12.95
CA CYS A 822 34.34 -5.16 12.97
C CYS A 822 34.89 -5.16 14.38
N ARG A 823 36.03 -5.82 14.55
CA ARG A 823 36.73 -5.90 15.84
C ARG A 823 37.26 -4.52 16.27
N SER A 824 36.84 -4.05 17.43
CA SER A 824 37.55 -3.04 18.23
C SER A 824 38.51 -3.74 19.20
N THR A 825 37.97 -4.61 20.07
CA THR A 825 38.67 -5.57 20.93
C THR A 825 37.80 -6.83 21.10
N GLY A 826 38.39 -8.03 21.08
CA GLY A 826 37.65 -9.31 21.23
C GLY A 826 38.28 -10.50 20.50
N GLU A 827 37.78 -11.71 20.79
CA GLU A 827 38.18 -12.95 20.13
C GLU A 827 37.89 -12.95 18.62
N ARG A 828 38.72 -13.69 17.87
CA ARG A 828 38.50 -14.00 16.45
C ARG A 828 37.39 -15.06 16.32
N ILE A 829 36.78 -15.10 15.13
CA ILE A 829 35.75 -16.09 14.74
C ILE A 829 36.36 -17.48 14.54
#